data_AF-A0A9J2PCR1-F1
#
_entry.id   AF-A0A9J2PCR1-F1
#
_cell.length_a   1.000
_cell.length_b   1.000
_cell.length_c   1.000
_cell.angle_alpha   90.00
_cell.angle_beta   90.00
_cell.angle_gamma   90.00
#
_symmetry.space_group_name_H-M   'P 1'
#
loop_
_entity.id
_entity.type
_entity.pdbx_description
1 polymer ?
#
loop_
_entity_poly.entity_id
_entity_poly.type
_entity_poly.pdbx_seq_one_letter_code
_entity_poly.pdbx_strand_id
1 'polypeptide(L)'
;MMISYMIDARGFLIVNRQIVADNVEDFEYTPRPEYKGRFEIFNMENEAATIKCFFDHIIRVRPSIFVTYNGDSFDWPFVEAGAAMHGFDMRAEIGFAKDSAGEYKSTNAVHMDAFKWVKRDSYLPVGSQNLKACTKAKLRYDPLELDPEQMCAMAREQPQTLANYSVSDAVATYYLYMKYVHPFIFALCTIIPLGPDNVLRKGSGTLCEALLMMEAFHNNIIFPNKQVQTSNKHTADGHVIESETYVGGHVEALESGVFRADLPERFRIVPSAILMLQASVKKTLKDALTLELGVKMDEVTDFDAICEEARLSFLQTRPMRIENPKIYHLDVGAMYPNIILTNRLQPPAVVTEEDCIACIYNTADAKCKRTMRWEWRGEIMPATKGEYERILQQLENEKFGKPPKPFHGFSRDERILIERKRVQDFCKRAYGRTHIARNECRDTTICQRENGFYVDTVKAFRDRRYQYKALLKLAHKCILNSFYGYVMRKGSRWLSMEMAGIVCHTGANIITEARKLVEQIGKPLELDTDGIWCLIPASFPENITFTLRNPKKKSVTVSYPGAMLNALVRDRFTNEQYHSFQPDGTYKVTSENSIFFEVDGPNLAVILPASKEEGKKLKKRYAVFNFDGSLAELKGFEVKRRGELAMIKYFQTCVFKAFLKGKNHYEAYQNVAREADYWLDVLFSKGADLSDSEVFDLISENRSMSKKLDDYGAQKSTSISTAKRLAEFLGDDVVKDAVPRIPFPEWLESRRRQRASDHKQPKITDVFKPISNNIIESQFDVEDICEGSALNRTTETADNSICDDTVTLRKRARDDEVEGIASSENEQRQLKHFRTEELPVERKTITGDGVVAWIRYLKARWKWLKEKQRKVMFTPSSRGLNALQSMVESNRRTMRETYWQLLQLSESLSRGILTMWVIVNGRMLRMNLHVPRIFYVNDRESNEAQGTLVKKTLPRMKPVINLYRYSVDESRFQSSLK
;
A
#
# COMPACT_ATOMS: atom_id res chain seq x y z
N MET A 1 -21.14 3.01 -15.65
CA MET A 1 -22.43 2.37 -15.29
C MET A 1 -23.29 3.31 -14.45
N MET A 2 -22.74 3.82 -13.35
CA MET A 2 -23.40 4.79 -12.48
C MET A 2 -22.38 5.87 -12.06
N ILE A 3 -22.86 7.06 -11.71
CA ILE A 3 -22.07 8.12 -11.07
C ILE A 3 -22.83 8.55 -9.82
N SER A 4 -22.32 8.20 -8.64
CA SER A 4 -22.87 8.61 -7.35
C SER A 4 -22.05 9.78 -6.78
N TYR A 5 -22.72 10.79 -6.24
CA TYR A 5 -22.06 11.96 -5.64
C TYR A 5 -22.95 12.60 -4.57
N MET A 6 -22.34 13.43 -3.72
CA MET A 6 -23.05 14.20 -2.71
C MET A 6 -22.66 15.68 -2.77
N ILE A 7 -23.63 16.55 -2.54
CA ILE A 7 -23.48 18.00 -2.48
C ILE A 7 -24.17 18.47 -1.20
N ASP A 8 -23.41 19.04 -0.28
CA ASP A 8 -23.92 19.58 1.00
C ASP A 8 -24.89 18.62 1.72
N ALA A 9 -24.48 17.35 1.85
CA ALA A 9 -25.22 16.24 2.46
C ALA A 9 -26.49 15.75 1.71
N ARG A 10 -26.76 16.27 0.50
CA ARG A 10 -27.75 15.69 -0.42
C ARG A 10 -27.06 14.77 -1.41
N GLY A 11 -27.58 13.57 -1.60
CA GLY A 11 -27.05 12.57 -2.51
C GLY A 11 -27.72 12.66 -3.88
N PHE A 12 -26.95 12.32 -4.92
CA PHE A 12 -27.43 12.18 -6.29
C PHE A 12 -26.81 10.93 -6.91
N LEU A 13 -27.57 10.26 -7.77
CA LEU A 13 -27.11 9.10 -8.52
C LEU A 13 -27.54 9.23 -9.99
N ILE A 14 -26.59 9.23 -10.91
CA ILE A 14 -26.88 9.17 -12.36
C ILE A 14 -26.66 7.73 -12.83
N VAL A 15 -27.64 7.16 -13.51
CA VAL A 15 -27.67 5.75 -13.93
C VAL A 15 -27.70 5.65 -15.45
N ASN A 16 -26.78 4.88 -16.04
CA ASN A 16 -26.79 4.58 -17.48
C ASN A 16 -27.69 3.36 -17.78
N ARG A 17 -28.88 3.60 -18.34
CA ARG A 17 -29.89 2.60 -18.71
C ARG A 17 -29.51 1.73 -19.92
N GLN A 18 -28.41 2.02 -20.60
CA GLN A 18 -27.86 1.14 -21.63
C GLN A 18 -27.25 -0.14 -21.03
N ILE A 19 -26.73 -0.05 -19.79
CA ILE A 19 -26.06 -1.17 -19.11
C ILE A 19 -26.92 -1.71 -17.97
N VAL A 20 -27.53 -0.82 -17.18
CA VAL A 20 -28.39 -1.18 -16.06
C VAL A 20 -29.75 -1.63 -16.62
N ALA A 21 -30.33 -2.73 -16.14
CA ALA A 21 -31.54 -3.32 -16.74
C ALA A 21 -32.83 -2.59 -16.39
N ASP A 22 -33.00 -2.14 -15.14
CA ASP A 22 -34.21 -1.44 -14.67
C ASP A 22 -33.94 -0.02 -14.14
N ASN A 23 -34.98 0.83 -14.13
CA ASN A 23 -34.92 2.15 -13.52
C ASN A 23 -34.67 1.97 -12.01
N VAL A 24 -33.79 2.80 -11.45
CA VAL A 24 -33.56 2.85 -10.01
C VAL A 24 -34.42 3.97 -9.43
N GLU A 25 -35.18 3.68 -8.38
CA GLU A 25 -36.06 4.63 -7.68
C GLU A 25 -35.32 5.34 -6.54
N ASP A 26 -35.70 6.58 -6.24
CA ASP A 26 -35.14 7.37 -5.15
C ASP A 26 -35.18 6.61 -3.81
N PHE A 27 -34.07 6.63 -3.08
CA PHE A 27 -33.96 5.94 -1.80
C PHE A 27 -33.03 6.65 -0.81
N GLU A 28 -33.10 6.23 0.45
CA GLU A 28 -32.24 6.72 1.52
C GLU A 28 -31.23 5.64 1.95
N TYR A 29 -29.96 6.00 1.97
CA TYR A 29 -28.88 5.21 2.56
C TYR A 29 -28.27 5.98 3.74
N THR A 30 -28.70 5.62 4.95
CA THR A 30 -28.27 6.25 6.20
C THR A 30 -27.67 5.19 7.12
N PRO A 31 -26.35 4.90 7.03
CA PRO A 31 -25.70 3.84 7.82
C PRO A 31 -25.63 4.16 9.32
N ARG A 32 -25.67 5.46 9.67
CA ARG A 32 -25.78 5.94 11.05
C ARG A 32 -26.59 7.23 11.07
N PRO A 33 -27.24 7.60 12.19
CA PRO A 33 -28.04 8.83 12.29
C PRO A 33 -27.27 10.11 11.93
N GLU A 34 -25.95 10.12 12.18
CA GLU A 34 -25.04 11.22 11.85
C GLU A 34 -24.69 11.31 10.35
N TYR A 35 -24.88 10.22 9.59
CA TYR A 35 -24.46 10.07 8.20
C TYR A 35 -25.69 9.90 7.31
N LYS A 36 -26.47 10.97 7.17
CA LYS A 36 -27.68 10.97 6.34
C LYS A 36 -27.30 10.97 4.87
N GLY A 37 -27.98 10.16 4.06
CA GLY A 37 -27.76 10.08 2.62
C GLY A 37 -29.06 9.85 1.87
N ARG A 38 -29.81 10.91 1.60
CA ARG A 38 -30.99 10.85 0.72
C ARG A 38 -30.56 11.07 -0.72
N PHE A 39 -30.92 10.16 -1.62
CA PHE A 39 -30.46 10.17 -3.01
C PHE A 39 -31.60 10.42 -3.99
N GLU A 40 -31.43 11.46 -4.81
CA GLU A 40 -32.24 11.72 -6.00
C GLU A 40 -31.59 11.07 -7.22
N ILE A 41 -32.37 10.36 -8.03
CA ILE A 41 -31.86 9.48 -9.08
C ILE A 41 -32.23 9.96 -10.48
N PHE A 42 -31.21 10.06 -11.31
CA PHE A 42 -31.31 10.44 -12.71
C PHE A 42 -31.06 9.23 -13.61
N ASN A 43 -32.14 8.63 -14.10
CA ASN A 43 -32.07 7.50 -15.05
C ASN A 43 -31.86 8.03 -16.48
N MET A 44 -30.65 7.89 -17.01
CA MET A 44 -30.23 8.40 -18.33
C MET A 44 -30.22 7.31 -19.40
N GLU A 45 -30.65 7.64 -20.61
CA GLU A 45 -30.84 6.65 -21.69
C GLU A 45 -29.53 5.96 -22.12
N ASN A 46 -28.41 6.70 -22.13
CA ASN A 46 -27.12 6.23 -22.60
C ASN A 46 -25.95 6.90 -21.85
N GLU A 47 -24.72 6.47 -22.18
CA GLU A 47 -23.51 6.99 -21.53
C GLU A 47 -23.27 8.48 -21.81
N ALA A 48 -23.50 8.95 -23.04
CA ALA A 48 -23.33 10.35 -23.40
C ALA A 48 -24.25 11.28 -22.59
N ALA A 49 -25.52 10.89 -22.42
CA ALA A 49 -26.48 11.59 -21.57
C ALA A 49 -26.09 11.55 -20.09
N THR A 50 -25.50 10.44 -19.63
CA THR A 50 -24.98 10.29 -18.25
C THR A 50 -23.87 11.32 -17.98
N ILE A 51 -22.88 11.40 -18.88
CA ILE A 51 -21.74 12.33 -18.75
C ILE A 51 -22.22 13.77 -18.85
N LYS A 52 -23.07 14.08 -19.84
CA LYS A 52 -23.62 15.42 -20.02
C LYS A 52 -24.42 15.87 -18.80
N CYS A 53 -25.30 15.01 -18.27
CA CYS A 53 -26.05 15.31 -17.03
C CYS A 53 -25.11 15.64 -15.86
N PHE A 54 -24.01 14.88 -15.72
CA PHE A 54 -23.01 15.14 -14.69
C PHE A 54 -22.33 16.51 -14.86
N PHE A 55 -21.88 16.84 -16.08
CA PHE A 55 -21.25 18.13 -16.38
C PHE A 55 -22.22 19.30 -16.22
N ASP A 56 -23.45 19.19 -16.73
CA ASP A 56 -24.50 20.21 -16.59
C ASP A 56 -24.80 20.48 -15.10
N HIS A 57 -24.85 19.44 -14.27
CA HIS A 57 -25.08 19.61 -12.84
C HIS A 57 -23.91 20.30 -12.14
N ILE A 58 -22.66 19.98 -12.52
CA ILE A 58 -21.46 20.68 -12.04
C ILE A 58 -21.51 22.17 -12.39
N ILE A 59 -21.84 22.50 -13.64
CA ILE A 59 -21.91 23.88 -14.14
C ILE A 59 -23.00 24.67 -13.40
N ARG A 60 -24.14 24.01 -13.10
CA ARG A 60 -25.27 24.61 -12.37
C ARG A 60 -24.92 24.89 -10.91
N VAL A 61 -24.30 23.94 -10.21
CA VAL A 61 -24.01 24.04 -8.77
C VAL A 61 -22.75 24.87 -8.50
N ARG A 62 -21.77 24.85 -9.41
CA ARG A 62 -20.48 25.54 -9.29
C ARG A 62 -19.73 25.17 -7.99
N PRO A 63 -19.47 23.88 -7.74
CA PRO A 63 -18.77 23.46 -6.54
C PRO A 63 -17.34 24.01 -6.50
N SER A 64 -16.92 24.55 -5.35
CA SER A 64 -15.54 25.03 -5.14
C SER A 64 -14.58 23.89 -4.79
N ILE A 65 -15.09 22.74 -4.35
CA ILE A 65 -14.30 21.59 -3.93
C ILE A 65 -14.91 20.31 -4.49
N PHE A 66 -14.08 19.52 -5.17
CA PHE A 66 -14.40 18.17 -5.61
C PHE A 66 -13.69 17.18 -4.73
N VAL A 67 -14.38 16.15 -4.28
CA VAL A 67 -13.81 15.12 -3.40
C VAL A 67 -13.99 13.76 -4.05
N THR A 68 -12.91 12.99 -4.09
CA THR A 68 -12.94 11.61 -4.60
C THR A 68 -12.13 10.69 -3.67
N TYR A 69 -12.23 9.38 -3.88
CA TYR A 69 -11.35 8.40 -3.25
C TYR A 69 -10.56 7.68 -4.33
N ASN A 70 -9.28 8.02 -4.50
CA ASN A 70 -8.40 7.53 -5.57
C ASN A 70 -8.79 8.05 -6.98
N GLY A 71 -9.46 9.21 -7.05
CA GLY A 71 -9.97 9.76 -8.31
C GLY A 71 -8.89 10.20 -9.31
N ASP A 72 -7.70 10.57 -8.85
CA ASP A 72 -6.59 10.92 -9.75
C ASP A 72 -6.15 9.71 -10.61
N SER A 73 -6.28 8.49 -10.09
CA SER A 73 -5.79 7.27 -10.73
C SER A 73 -6.87 6.45 -11.42
N PHE A 74 -8.15 6.68 -11.12
CA PHE A 74 -9.26 5.88 -11.65
C PHE A 74 -10.41 6.75 -12.16
N ASP A 75 -11.14 7.43 -11.26
CA ASP A 75 -12.42 8.09 -11.57
C ASP A 75 -12.30 9.16 -12.67
N TRP A 76 -11.42 10.15 -12.49
CA TRP A 76 -11.27 11.25 -13.46
C TRP A 76 -10.70 10.79 -14.82
N PRO A 77 -9.65 9.94 -14.90
CA PRO A 77 -9.23 9.37 -16.17
C PRO A 77 -10.34 8.61 -16.90
N PHE A 78 -11.20 7.91 -16.15
CA PHE A 78 -12.31 7.16 -16.74
C PHE A 78 -13.39 8.08 -17.30
N VAL A 79 -13.75 9.13 -16.57
CA VAL A 79 -14.70 10.16 -17.03
C VAL A 79 -14.15 10.92 -18.23
N GLU A 80 -12.87 11.30 -18.22
CA GLU A 80 -12.21 11.99 -19.34
C GLU A 80 -12.21 11.12 -20.61
N ALA A 81 -11.83 9.85 -20.50
CA ALA A 81 -11.83 8.92 -21.62
C ALA A 81 -13.24 8.66 -22.17
N GLY A 82 -14.23 8.49 -21.28
CA GLY A 82 -15.64 8.38 -21.65
C GLY A 82 -16.15 9.62 -22.37
N ALA A 83 -15.83 10.81 -21.83
CA ALA A 83 -16.21 12.10 -22.41
C ALA A 83 -15.63 12.27 -23.83
N ALA A 84 -14.33 11.98 -23.99
CA ALA A 84 -13.64 12.09 -25.26
C ALA A 84 -14.20 11.14 -26.34
N MET A 85 -14.62 9.91 -25.97
CA MET A 85 -15.27 8.98 -26.90
C MET A 85 -16.59 9.51 -27.45
N HIS A 86 -17.30 10.35 -26.68
CA HIS A 86 -18.58 10.96 -27.07
C HIS A 86 -18.43 12.40 -27.57
N GLY A 87 -17.20 12.86 -27.82
CA GLY A 87 -16.92 14.19 -28.37
C GLY A 87 -16.96 15.34 -27.36
N PHE A 88 -17.01 15.06 -26.06
CA PHE A 88 -16.92 16.08 -25.01
C PHE A 88 -15.47 16.32 -24.61
N ASP A 89 -15.07 17.59 -24.48
CA ASP A 89 -13.79 17.98 -23.88
C ASP A 89 -13.99 18.36 -22.41
N MET A 90 -13.61 17.48 -21.50
CA MET A 90 -13.76 17.68 -20.05
C MET A 90 -13.11 18.97 -19.56
N ARG A 91 -12.00 19.42 -20.18
CA ARG A 91 -11.33 20.66 -19.80
C ARG A 91 -12.17 21.87 -20.20
N ALA A 92 -12.77 21.84 -21.40
CA ALA A 92 -13.62 22.92 -21.88
C ALA A 92 -14.93 23.02 -21.10
N GLU A 93 -15.53 21.87 -20.76
CA GLU A 93 -16.84 21.80 -20.10
C GLU A 93 -16.78 22.18 -18.61
N ILE A 94 -15.86 21.58 -17.84
CA ILE A 94 -15.82 21.74 -16.37
C ILE A 94 -14.47 22.25 -15.84
N GLY A 95 -13.51 22.55 -16.71
CA GLY A 95 -12.21 23.10 -16.31
C GLY A 95 -11.24 22.10 -15.70
N PHE A 96 -11.55 20.80 -15.70
CA PHE A 96 -10.69 19.75 -15.17
C PHE A 96 -9.73 19.23 -16.23
N ALA A 97 -8.44 19.18 -15.90
CA ALA A 97 -7.42 18.61 -16.77
C ALA A 97 -6.30 17.95 -15.97
N LYS A 98 -5.60 17.05 -16.65
CA LYS A 98 -4.43 16.38 -16.10
C LYS A 98 -3.19 17.29 -16.12
N ASP A 99 -2.50 17.38 -15.00
CA ASP A 99 -1.25 18.14 -14.88
C ASP A 99 -0.02 17.31 -15.31
N SER A 100 1.17 17.91 -15.23
CA SER A 100 2.44 17.23 -15.58
C SER A 100 2.78 16.03 -14.68
N ALA A 101 2.25 15.99 -13.46
CA ALA A 101 2.42 14.86 -12.53
C ALA A 101 1.36 13.76 -12.76
N GLY A 102 0.42 13.99 -13.66
CA GLY A 102 -0.65 13.06 -13.97
C GLY A 102 -1.84 13.14 -13.01
N GLU A 103 -1.99 14.24 -12.27
CA GLU A 103 -3.06 14.49 -11.31
C GLU A 103 -4.14 15.39 -11.94
N TYR A 104 -5.41 15.18 -11.60
CA TYR A 104 -6.51 15.98 -12.16
C TYR A 104 -6.75 17.21 -11.29
N LYS A 105 -6.68 18.39 -11.90
CA LYS A 105 -6.84 19.69 -11.24
C LYS A 105 -7.72 20.61 -12.07
N SER A 106 -8.31 21.58 -11.41
CA SER A 106 -9.05 22.68 -12.02
C SER A 106 -8.48 24.01 -11.53
N THR A 107 -8.66 25.07 -12.31
CA THR A 107 -8.31 26.44 -11.91
C THR A 107 -9.32 27.04 -10.94
N ASN A 108 -10.60 26.65 -11.08
CA ASN A 108 -11.72 27.29 -10.39
C ASN A 108 -12.17 26.51 -9.15
N ALA A 109 -11.74 25.25 -9.03
CA ALA A 109 -12.11 24.38 -7.93
C ALA A 109 -10.94 23.49 -7.51
N VAL A 110 -10.89 23.22 -6.22
CA VAL A 110 -9.87 22.37 -5.60
C VAL A 110 -10.30 20.92 -5.69
N HIS A 111 -9.37 20.02 -6.02
CA HIS A 111 -9.64 18.58 -6.05
C HIS A 111 -9.01 17.87 -4.85
N MET A 112 -9.84 17.40 -3.94
CA MET A 112 -9.48 16.68 -2.73
C MET A 112 -9.58 15.16 -2.92
N ASP A 113 -8.53 14.54 -3.43
CA ASP A 113 -8.41 13.07 -3.42
C ASP A 113 -8.13 12.57 -2.00
N ALA A 114 -9.17 12.13 -1.29
CA ALA A 114 -9.11 11.67 0.09
C ALA A 114 -8.13 10.50 0.28
N PHE A 115 -7.85 9.71 -0.76
CA PHE A 115 -6.91 8.60 -0.69
C PHE A 115 -5.47 9.07 -0.44
N LYS A 116 -5.11 10.28 -0.88
CA LYS A 116 -3.80 10.90 -0.60
C LYS A 116 -3.63 11.17 0.90
N TRP A 117 -4.68 11.67 1.55
CA TRP A 117 -4.74 11.82 3.00
C TRP A 117 -4.69 10.46 3.71
N VAL A 118 -5.42 9.46 3.21
CA VAL A 118 -5.40 8.10 3.78
C VAL A 118 -3.99 7.51 3.79
N LYS A 119 -3.25 7.65 2.69
CA LYS A 119 -1.87 7.16 2.58
C LYS A 119 -0.90 7.87 3.52
N ARG A 120 -1.03 9.20 3.68
CA ARG A 120 -0.03 10.03 4.37
C ARG A 120 -0.33 10.26 5.85
N ASP A 121 -1.59 10.52 6.19
CA ASP A 121 -1.97 11.14 7.47
C ASP A 121 -2.96 10.29 8.30
N SER A 122 -3.55 9.22 7.74
CA SER A 122 -4.56 8.43 8.47
C SER A 122 -4.01 7.50 9.56
N TYR A 123 -2.71 7.20 9.55
CA TYR A 123 -2.07 6.17 10.37
C TYR A 123 -2.60 4.74 10.16
N LEU A 124 -3.38 4.51 9.10
CA LEU A 124 -3.85 3.17 8.77
C LEU A 124 -2.72 2.37 8.09
N PRO A 125 -2.57 1.08 8.45
CA PRO A 125 -1.64 0.20 7.77
C PRO A 125 -2.05 0.07 6.30
N VAL A 126 -1.10 -0.19 5.40
CA VAL A 126 -1.34 -0.27 3.95
C VAL A 126 -2.47 -1.25 3.57
N GLY A 127 -2.69 -2.30 4.38
CA GLY A 127 -3.80 -3.24 4.20
C GLY A 127 -5.19 -2.70 4.49
N SER A 128 -5.29 -1.61 5.25
CA SER A 128 -6.54 -0.97 5.66
C SER A 128 -6.76 0.39 5.00
N GLN A 129 -6.06 0.66 3.88
CA GLN A 129 -6.17 1.92 3.13
C GLN A 129 -7.19 1.85 1.97
N ASN A 130 -7.95 0.76 1.81
CA ASN A 130 -9.09 0.77 0.90
C ASN A 130 -10.27 1.53 1.56
N LEU A 131 -11.22 1.99 0.75
CA LEU A 131 -12.33 2.81 1.23
C LEU A 131 -13.12 2.09 2.35
N LYS A 132 -13.44 0.81 2.16
CA LYS A 132 -14.14 -0.02 3.15
C LYS A 132 -13.46 -0.03 4.52
N ALA A 133 -12.19 -0.45 4.57
CA ALA A 133 -11.45 -0.56 5.81
C ALA A 133 -11.19 0.82 6.43
N CYS A 134 -11.00 1.86 5.60
CA CYS A 134 -10.89 3.23 6.07
C CYS A 134 -12.18 3.71 6.73
N THR A 135 -13.34 3.47 6.11
CA THR A 135 -14.67 3.76 6.65
C THR A 135 -14.93 3.03 7.96
N LYS A 136 -14.63 1.72 8.02
CA LYS A 136 -14.73 0.95 9.26
C LYS A 136 -13.87 1.53 10.37
N ALA A 137 -12.62 1.88 10.08
CA ALA A 137 -11.68 2.37 11.07
C ALA A 137 -11.95 3.82 11.52
N LYS A 138 -12.37 4.70 10.60
CA LYS A 138 -12.54 6.14 10.86
C LYS A 138 -13.99 6.52 11.15
N LEU A 139 -14.92 6.10 10.30
CA LEU A 139 -16.35 6.42 10.44
C LEU A 139 -17.11 5.44 11.34
N ARG A 140 -16.49 4.31 11.70
CA ARG A 140 -16.98 3.30 12.67
C ARG A 140 -18.23 2.55 12.21
N TYR A 141 -18.49 2.41 10.92
CA TYR A 141 -19.53 1.52 10.41
C TYR A 141 -18.98 0.65 9.28
N ASP A 142 -19.65 -0.46 9.02
CA ASP A 142 -19.31 -1.35 7.91
C ASP A 142 -20.11 -0.91 6.67
N PRO A 143 -19.45 -0.37 5.62
CA PRO A 143 -20.12 -0.02 4.37
C PRO A 143 -20.48 -1.30 3.60
N LEU A 144 -21.37 -1.16 2.62
CA LEU A 144 -21.74 -2.27 1.74
C LEU A 144 -20.52 -2.76 0.95
N GLU A 145 -20.33 -4.08 0.91
CA GLU A 145 -19.26 -4.72 0.15
C GLU A 145 -19.85 -5.51 -1.01
N LEU A 146 -19.20 -5.39 -2.15
CA LEU A 146 -19.55 -6.13 -3.35
C LEU A 146 -18.28 -6.57 -4.08
N ASP A 147 -18.26 -7.81 -4.55
CA ASP A 147 -17.18 -8.32 -5.38
C ASP A 147 -17.18 -7.62 -6.75
N PRO A 148 -16.06 -7.01 -7.18
CA PRO A 148 -15.99 -6.28 -8.45
C PRO A 148 -16.39 -7.12 -9.67
N GLU A 149 -16.14 -8.43 -9.63
CA GLU A 149 -16.47 -9.36 -10.72
C GLU A 149 -17.98 -9.55 -10.90
N GLN A 150 -18.78 -9.33 -9.84
CA GLN A 150 -20.23 -9.48 -9.87
C GLN A 150 -20.95 -8.20 -10.34
N MET A 151 -20.29 -7.04 -10.35
CA MET A 151 -20.91 -5.74 -10.64
C MET A 151 -21.62 -5.71 -12.01
N CYS A 152 -20.98 -6.26 -13.05
CA CYS A 152 -21.55 -6.28 -14.41
C CYS A 152 -22.78 -7.18 -14.51
N ALA A 153 -22.80 -8.31 -13.79
CA ALA A 153 -23.95 -9.21 -13.74
C ALA A 153 -25.10 -8.58 -12.95
N MET A 154 -24.79 -8.02 -11.78
CA MET A 154 -25.79 -7.36 -10.92
C MET A 154 -26.44 -6.15 -11.57
N ALA A 155 -25.77 -5.44 -12.47
CA ALA A 155 -26.42 -4.36 -13.20
C ALA A 155 -27.60 -4.83 -14.06
N ARG A 156 -27.56 -6.09 -14.51
CA ARG A 156 -28.64 -6.72 -15.27
C ARG A 156 -29.66 -7.39 -14.37
N GLU A 157 -29.20 -8.04 -13.30
CA GLU A 157 -30.05 -8.90 -12.47
C GLU A 157 -30.61 -8.21 -11.23
N GLN A 158 -29.85 -7.30 -10.61
CA GLN A 158 -30.13 -6.66 -9.31
C GLN A 158 -29.69 -5.18 -9.30
N PRO A 159 -30.28 -4.33 -10.17
CA PRO A 159 -29.84 -2.96 -10.35
C PRO A 159 -29.98 -2.09 -9.09
N GLN A 160 -31.02 -2.32 -8.26
CA GLN A 160 -31.21 -1.60 -7.00
C GLN A 160 -30.10 -1.90 -5.97
N THR A 161 -29.69 -3.16 -5.86
CA THR A 161 -28.60 -3.55 -4.94
C THR A 161 -27.27 -2.94 -5.37
N LEU A 162 -27.00 -2.91 -6.69
CA LEU A 162 -25.81 -2.24 -7.22
C LEU A 162 -25.85 -0.73 -6.96
N ALA A 163 -27.01 -0.09 -7.08
CA ALA A 163 -27.19 1.31 -6.74
C ALA A 163 -26.92 1.60 -5.26
N ASN A 164 -27.40 0.74 -4.34
CA ASN A 164 -27.10 0.82 -2.90
C ASN A 164 -25.58 0.80 -2.63
N TYR A 165 -24.85 -0.09 -3.32
CA TYR A 165 -23.39 -0.13 -3.24
C TYR A 165 -22.74 1.16 -3.75
N SER A 166 -23.16 1.64 -4.93
CA SER A 166 -22.63 2.88 -5.51
C SER A 166 -22.83 4.10 -4.60
N VAL A 167 -24.00 4.24 -3.98
CA VAL A 167 -24.25 5.37 -3.06
C VAL A 167 -23.53 5.22 -1.72
N SER A 168 -23.33 3.98 -1.25
CA SER A 168 -22.56 3.71 -0.03
C SER A 168 -21.14 4.29 -0.11
N ASP A 169 -20.49 4.16 -1.27
CA ASP A 169 -19.15 4.72 -1.51
C ASP A 169 -19.16 6.26 -1.55
N ALA A 170 -20.21 6.89 -2.10
CA ALA A 170 -20.37 8.34 -2.10
C ALA A 170 -20.57 8.89 -0.67
N VAL A 171 -21.43 8.24 0.14
CA VAL A 171 -21.65 8.58 1.56
C VAL A 171 -20.35 8.44 2.36
N ALA A 172 -19.65 7.31 2.20
CA ALA A 172 -18.38 7.07 2.86
C ALA A 172 -17.35 8.15 2.52
N THR A 173 -17.20 8.48 1.24
CA THR A 173 -16.22 9.47 0.75
C THR A 173 -16.56 10.88 1.26
N TYR A 174 -17.82 11.29 1.19
CA TYR A 174 -18.28 12.61 1.63
C TYR A 174 -18.05 12.82 3.13
N TYR A 175 -18.49 11.87 3.98
CA TYR A 175 -18.35 12.02 5.43
C TYR A 175 -16.92 11.80 5.92
N LEU A 176 -16.13 10.97 5.24
CA LEU A 176 -14.69 10.86 5.51
C LEU A 176 -14.00 12.21 5.27
N TYR A 177 -14.35 12.87 4.17
CA TYR A 177 -13.83 14.20 3.87
C TYR A 177 -14.27 15.24 4.89
N MET A 178 -15.58 15.37 5.15
CA MET A 178 -16.11 16.43 6.03
C MET A 178 -15.60 16.29 7.47
N LYS A 179 -15.52 15.06 8.00
CA LYS A 179 -15.07 14.85 9.39
C LYS A 179 -13.55 14.90 9.57
N TYR A 180 -12.78 14.43 8.59
CA TYR A 180 -11.33 14.25 8.76
C TYR A 180 -10.49 15.10 7.83
N VAL A 181 -10.73 15.04 6.52
CA VAL A 181 -9.83 15.66 5.52
C VAL A 181 -10.00 17.18 5.47
N HIS A 182 -11.24 17.68 5.43
CA HIS A 182 -11.55 19.10 5.32
C HIS A 182 -10.93 19.93 6.45
N PRO A 183 -11.28 19.72 7.74
CA PRO A 183 -10.74 20.56 8.82
C PRO A 183 -9.22 20.44 8.92
N PHE A 184 -8.66 19.27 8.60
CA PHE A 184 -7.22 19.04 8.68
C PHE A 184 -6.45 19.79 7.59
N ILE A 185 -6.82 19.62 6.32
CA ILE A 185 -6.08 20.23 5.20
C ILE A 185 -6.21 21.75 5.24
N PHE A 186 -7.40 22.28 5.50
CA PHE A 186 -7.59 23.74 5.56
C PHE A 186 -6.92 24.37 6.80
N ALA A 187 -6.89 23.68 7.95
CA ALA A 187 -6.10 24.15 9.09
C ALA A 187 -4.59 24.15 8.80
N LEU A 188 -4.09 23.23 7.98
CA LEU A 188 -2.70 23.25 7.55
C LEU A 188 -2.40 24.38 6.55
N CYS A 189 -3.36 24.74 5.69
CA CYS A 189 -3.22 25.84 4.73
C CYS A 189 -3.11 27.22 5.40
N THR A 190 -3.54 27.36 6.66
CA THR A 190 -3.38 28.64 7.40
C THR A 190 -1.94 28.89 7.84
N ILE A 191 -1.09 27.85 7.78
CA ILE A 191 0.29 27.86 8.28
C ILE A 191 1.27 27.65 7.13
N ILE A 192 0.96 26.72 6.24
CA ILE A 192 1.82 26.34 5.13
C ILE A 192 1.46 27.22 3.94
N PRO A 193 2.45 27.89 3.29
CA PRO A 193 2.22 28.80 2.18
C PRO A 193 1.96 28.04 0.86
N LEU A 194 1.00 27.11 0.86
CA LEU A 194 0.63 26.28 -0.27
C LEU A 194 -0.89 26.14 -0.36
N GLY A 195 -1.40 26.10 -1.59
CA GLY A 195 -2.82 25.83 -1.82
C GLY A 195 -3.25 24.43 -1.35
N PRO A 196 -4.54 24.21 -1.08
CA PRO A 196 -5.03 22.98 -0.46
C PRO A 196 -4.73 21.71 -1.26
N ASP A 197 -4.74 21.78 -2.60
CA ASP A 197 -4.34 20.68 -3.48
C ASP A 197 -2.90 20.22 -3.23
N ASN A 198 -1.98 21.17 -3.03
CA ASN A 198 -0.58 20.90 -2.77
C ASN A 198 -0.37 20.42 -1.33
N VAL A 199 -1.08 21.01 -0.35
CA VAL A 199 -1.02 20.57 1.05
C VAL A 199 -1.51 19.12 1.19
N LEU A 200 -2.50 18.68 0.42
CA LEU A 200 -2.96 17.29 0.42
C LEU A 200 -1.98 16.33 -0.27
N ARG A 201 -1.38 16.73 -1.39
CA ARG A 201 -0.63 15.81 -2.27
C ARG A 201 0.87 15.75 -2.03
N LYS A 202 1.50 16.86 -1.62
CA LYS A 202 2.96 16.90 -1.43
C LYS A 202 3.37 16.05 -0.23
N GLY A 203 4.55 15.44 -0.29
CA GLY A 203 5.09 14.70 0.86
C GLY A 203 5.30 15.63 2.06
N SER A 204 5.15 15.11 3.28
CA SER A 204 5.28 15.88 4.52
C SER A 204 6.60 16.65 4.63
N GLY A 205 7.72 16.09 4.16
CA GLY A 205 9.00 16.81 4.11
C GLY A 205 9.01 18.03 3.18
N THR A 206 8.18 18.05 2.13
CA THR A 206 8.01 19.26 1.28
C THR A 206 7.17 20.31 1.97
N LEU A 207 6.19 19.90 2.79
CA LEU A 207 5.43 20.82 3.63
C LEU A 207 6.33 21.47 4.68
N CYS A 208 7.22 20.69 5.32
CA CYS A 208 8.25 21.21 6.21
C CYS A 208 9.19 22.19 5.50
N GLU A 209 9.66 21.86 4.29
CA GLU A 209 10.49 22.75 3.47
C GLU A 209 9.82 24.11 3.23
N ALA A 210 8.55 24.10 2.80
CA ALA A 210 7.79 25.32 2.53
C ALA A 210 7.60 26.18 3.78
N LEU A 211 7.31 25.55 4.92
CA LEU A 211 7.18 26.24 6.21
C LEU A 211 8.52 26.87 6.64
N LEU A 212 9.61 26.11 6.59
CA LEU A 212 10.95 26.60 6.93
C LEU A 212 11.42 27.70 5.99
N MET A 213 11.04 27.66 4.70
CA MET A 213 11.34 28.73 3.75
C MET A 213 10.60 30.04 4.09
N MET A 214 9.35 29.96 4.53
CA MET A 214 8.58 31.13 4.97
C MET A 214 9.18 31.73 6.25
N GLU A 215 9.52 30.90 7.22
CA GLU A 215 10.15 31.35 8.47
C GLU A 215 11.55 31.92 8.23
N ALA A 216 12.36 31.31 7.37
CA ALA A 216 13.64 31.86 6.95
C ALA A 216 13.47 33.22 6.27
N PHE A 217 12.48 33.37 5.38
CA PHE A 217 12.19 34.64 4.71
C PHE A 217 11.78 35.74 5.71
N HIS A 218 10.90 35.45 6.67
CA HIS A 218 10.50 36.41 7.71
C HIS A 218 11.66 36.82 8.62
N ASN A 219 12.62 35.92 8.85
CA ASN A 219 13.84 36.21 9.62
C ASN A 219 14.97 36.81 8.75
N ASN A 220 14.70 37.13 7.48
CA ASN A 220 15.68 37.64 6.51
C ASN A 220 16.93 36.72 6.36
N ILE A 221 16.71 35.40 6.39
CA ILE A 221 17.73 34.38 6.23
C ILE A 221 17.71 33.85 4.80
N ILE A 222 18.85 33.90 4.13
CA ILE A 222 19.02 33.30 2.80
C ILE A 222 18.99 31.77 2.96
N PHE A 223 17.97 31.13 2.41
CA PHE A 223 17.89 29.68 2.43
C PHE A 223 18.82 29.05 1.36
N PRO A 224 19.51 27.93 1.66
CA PRO A 224 20.45 27.31 0.73
C PRO A 224 19.79 26.74 -0.53
N ASN A 225 20.61 26.48 -1.56
CA ASN A 225 20.21 25.69 -2.72
C ASN A 225 19.87 24.25 -2.35
N LYS A 226 19.09 23.58 -3.19
CA LYS A 226 18.80 22.16 -3.01
C LYS A 226 20.07 21.34 -3.15
N GLN A 227 20.32 20.44 -2.21
CA GLN A 227 21.55 19.66 -2.24
C GLN A 227 21.55 18.63 -3.36
N VAL A 228 22.63 18.63 -4.13
CA VAL A 228 22.89 17.67 -5.20
C VAL A 228 23.69 16.51 -4.61
N GLN A 229 23.36 15.27 -5.00
CA GLN A 229 24.14 14.12 -4.54
C GLN A 229 25.54 14.13 -5.15
N THR A 230 26.56 14.19 -4.30
CA THR A 230 27.95 14.03 -4.73
C THR A 230 28.23 12.54 -4.96
N SER A 231 28.59 12.18 -6.19
CA SER A 231 29.06 10.82 -6.52
C SER A 231 30.48 10.59 -5.98
N ASN A 232 30.82 9.33 -5.68
CA ASN A 232 32.18 8.86 -5.40
C ASN A 232 32.80 9.48 -4.13
N LYS A 233 32.06 9.43 -3.00
CA LYS A 233 32.66 9.72 -1.70
C LYS A 233 33.58 8.58 -1.30
N HIS A 234 34.72 8.92 -0.70
CA HIS A 234 35.65 7.95 -0.14
C HIS A 234 35.70 8.08 1.38
N THR A 235 35.94 6.98 2.06
CA THR A 235 36.34 6.99 3.47
C THR A 235 37.77 7.51 3.63
N ALA A 236 38.18 7.87 4.85
CA ALA A 236 39.53 8.36 5.14
C ALA A 236 40.64 7.35 4.75
N ASP A 237 40.32 6.05 4.79
CA ASP A 237 41.19 4.94 4.38
C ASP A 237 41.04 4.55 2.89
N GLY A 238 40.29 5.32 2.09
CA GLY A 238 40.29 5.24 0.63
C GLY A 238 39.25 4.31 -0.01
N HIS A 239 38.36 3.70 0.77
CA HIS A 239 37.27 2.88 0.24
C HIS A 239 36.13 3.73 -0.31
N VAL A 240 35.49 3.27 -1.39
CA VAL A 240 34.34 3.97 -1.98
C VAL A 240 33.10 3.73 -1.13
N ILE A 241 32.39 4.80 -0.79
CA ILE A 241 31.12 4.77 -0.07
C ILE A 241 29.99 4.63 -1.10
N GLU A 242 29.29 3.49 -1.10
CA GLU A 242 28.12 3.28 -1.95
C GLU A 242 26.90 3.98 -1.37
N SER A 243 26.70 3.82 -0.06
CA SER A 243 25.64 4.49 0.68
C SER A 243 26.15 4.86 2.08
N GLU A 244 25.68 5.98 2.60
CA GLU A 244 25.97 6.41 3.96
C GLU A 244 24.69 6.86 4.65
N THR A 245 24.65 6.60 5.95
CA THR A 245 23.57 6.90 6.86
C THR A 245 24.14 6.96 8.28
N TYR A 246 23.27 7.06 9.27
CA TYR A 246 23.58 6.91 10.68
C TYR A 246 22.88 5.66 11.23
N VAL A 247 23.27 5.21 12.42
CA VAL A 247 22.55 4.16 13.15
C VAL A 247 21.21 4.73 13.66
N GLY A 248 20.12 4.13 13.18
CA GLY A 248 18.75 4.58 13.47
C GLY A 248 18.24 4.18 14.86
N GLY A 249 16.92 4.20 15.01
CA GLY A 249 16.25 3.87 16.27
C GLY A 249 16.63 2.49 16.81
N HIS A 250 16.86 2.43 18.13
CA HIS A 250 17.16 1.20 18.84
C HIS A 250 15.87 0.39 19.06
N VAL A 251 15.94 -0.92 18.84
CA VAL A 251 14.79 -1.82 18.96
C VAL A 251 15.28 -3.16 19.50
N GLU A 252 14.68 -3.61 20.59
CA GLU A 252 15.04 -4.85 21.27
C GLU A 252 13.80 -5.62 21.70
N ALA A 253 13.81 -6.94 21.51
CA ALA A 253 12.82 -7.82 22.11
C ALA A 253 13.52 -8.54 23.27
N LEU A 254 12.99 -8.40 24.48
CA LEU A 254 13.65 -8.84 25.72
C LEU A 254 12.95 -10.06 26.31
N GLU A 255 11.62 -10.11 26.29
CA GLU A 255 10.86 -11.29 26.68
C GLU A 255 9.78 -11.63 25.64
N SER A 256 9.42 -12.91 25.57
CA SER A 256 8.34 -13.42 24.72
C SER A 256 7.42 -14.29 25.56
N GLY A 257 6.13 -14.26 25.27
CA GLY A 257 5.12 -14.99 26.03
C GLY A 257 3.82 -14.22 26.15
N VAL A 258 2.99 -14.69 27.06
CA VAL A 258 1.69 -14.11 27.41
C VAL A 258 1.84 -13.48 28.78
N PHE A 259 1.58 -12.19 28.88
CA PHE A 259 1.61 -11.47 30.15
C PHE A 259 0.24 -10.85 30.38
N ARG A 260 -0.33 -11.07 31.56
CA ARG A 260 -1.67 -10.62 31.91
C ARG A 260 -1.70 -10.04 33.31
N ALA A 261 -2.51 -9.01 33.52
CA ALA A 261 -2.67 -8.34 34.80
C ALA A 261 -3.26 -9.24 35.89
N ASP A 262 -3.94 -10.33 35.52
CA ASP A 262 -4.52 -11.31 36.46
C ASP A 262 -3.66 -12.57 36.65
N LEU A 263 -2.53 -12.69 35.94
CA LEU A 263 -1.62 -13.84 36.05
C LEU A 263 -0.36 -13.44 36.85
N PRO A 264 0.00 -14.16 37.92
CA PRO A 264 1.13 -13.79 38.75
C PRO A 264 2.46 -13.99 38.03
N GLU A 265 3.35 -13.01 38.16
CA GLU A 265 4.68 -13.00 37.58
C GLU A 265 5.77 -12.93 38.64
N ARG A 266 6.93 -13.51 38.33
CA ARG A 266 8.10 -13.47 39.22
C ARG A 266 8.88 -12.19 38.97
N PHE A 267 9.13 -11.40 40.00
CA PHE A 267 9.94 -10.19 39.92
C PHE A 267 11.22 -10.32 40.74
N ARG A 268 12.31 -9.76 40.20
CA ARG A 268 13.61 -9.61 40.86
C ARG A 268 13.94 -8.13 40.92
N ILE A 269 13.61 -7.49 42.04
CA ILE A 269 13.88 -6.08 42.27
C ILE A 269 15.32 -5.92 42.79
N VAL A 270 16.06 -4.94 42.28
CA VAL A 270 17.41 -4.61 42.72
C VAL A 270 17.32 -3.61 43.90
N PRO A 271 17.74 -3.98 45.13
CA PRO A 271 17.56 -3.13 46.30
C PRO A 271 18.25 -1.76 46.21
N SER A 272 19.41 -1.68 45.54
CA SER A 272 20.13 -0.41 45.36
C SER A 272 19.37 0.61 44.51
N ALA A 273 18.60 0.14 43.52
CA ALA A 273 17.75 0.99 42.71
C ALA A 273 16.59 1.59 43.54
N ILE A 274 15.99 0.78 44.41
CA ILE A 274 14.93 1.22 45.32
C ILE A 274 15.44 2.27 46.31
N LEU A 275 16.65 2.09 46.86
CA LEU A 275 17.28 3.09 47.73
C LEU A 275 17.51 4.43 47.01
N MET A 276 17.99 4.38 45.76
CA MET A 276 18.17 5.59 44.94
C MET A 276 16.83 6.29 44.71
N LEU A 277 15.79 5.55 44.32
CA LEU A 277 14.45 6.09 44.12
C LEU A 277 13.89 6.66 45.42
N GLN A 278 14.06 5.98 46.55
CA GLN A 278 13.57 6.46 47.84
C GLN A 278 14.21 7.78 48.24
N ALA A 279 15.51 7.96 47.98
CA ALA A 279 16.20 9.22 48.23
C ALA A 279 15.71 10.36 47.33
N SER A 280 15.23 10.05 46.12
CA SER A 280 14.80 11.05 45.14
C SER A 280 13.28 11.29 45.09
N VAL A 281 12.43 10.47 45.71
CA VAL A 281 10.94 10.58 45.69
C VAL A 281 10.47 12.02 45.89
N LYS A 282 10.96 12.69 46.94
CA LYS A 282 10.54 14.06 47.26
C LYS A 282 10.89 15.06 46.16
N LYS A 283 12.09 14.95 45.57
CA LYS A 283 12.51 15.79 44.42
C LYS A 283 11.66 15.45 43.19
N THR A 284 11.52 14.17 42.87
CA THR A 284 10.77 13.67 41.71
C THR A 284 9.31 14.13 41.73
N LEU A 285 8.61 14.02 42.85
CA LEU A 285 7.21 14.44 42.97
C LEU A 285 7.06 15.96 42.93
N LYS A 286 7.97 16.71 43.57
CA LYS A 286 7.99 18.17 43.48
C LYS A 286 8.17 18.65 42.04
N ASP A 287 9.10 18.04 41.32
CA ASP A 287 9.36 18.39 39.93
C ASP A 287 8.18 18.02 39.02
N ALA A 288 7.54 16.87 39.23
CA ALA A 288 6.35 16.48 38.48
C ALA A 288 5.19 17.46 38.69
N LEU A 289 4.95 17.90 39.93
CA LEU A 289 3.91 18.89 40.23
C LEU A 289 4.21 20.25 39.60
N THR A 290 5.44 20.74 39.72
CA THR A 290 5.81 22.10 39.30
C THR A 290 6.09 22.21 37.81
N LEU A 291 6.88 21.30 37.24
CA LEU A 291 7.38 21.39 35.86
C LEU A 291 6.45 20.70 34.86
N GLU A 292 5.83 19.58 35.22
CA GLU A 292 4.98 18.81 34.30
C GLU A 292 3.52 19.26 34.37
N LEU A 293 3.01 19.52 35.59
CA LEU A 293 1.61 19.87 35.82
C LEU A 293 1.37 21.37 36.05
N GLY A 294 2.44 22.17 36.18
CA GLY A 294 2.36 23.62 36.36
C GLY A 294 1.72 24.06 37.68
N VAL A 295 1.70 23.20 38.69
CA VAL A 295 1.10 23.47 40.00
C VAL A 295 2.13 24.18 40.89
N LYS A 296 1.73 25.31 41.50
CA LYS A 296 2.56 25.98 42.50
C LYS A 296 2.55 25.16 43.79
N MET A 297 3.73 24.98 44.40
CA MET A 297 3.84 24.17 45.63
C MET A 297 3.00 24.73 46.79
N ASP A 298 2.77 26.04 46.84
CA ASP A 298 1.93 26.69 47.85
C ASP A 298 0.45 26.26 47.78
N GLU A 299 0.01 25.71 46.66
CA GLU A 299 -1.34 25.19 46.49
C GLU A 299 -1.52 23.78 47.05
N VAL A 300 -0.43 23.03 47.28
CA VAL A 300 -0.46 21.62 47.69
C VAL A 300 -0.41 21.54 49.22
N THR A 301 -1.42 20.91 49.84
CA THR A 301 -1.56 20.91 51.31
C THR A 301 -0.97 19.68 52.00
N ASP A 302 -0.88 18.56 51.28
CA ASP A 302 -0.59 17.22 51.81
C ASP A 302 0.74 16.64 51.28
N PHE A 303 1.62 17.50 50.73
CA PHE A 303 2.83 17.08 50.02
C PHE A 303 3.76 16.18 50.86
N ASP A 304 4.13 16.60 52.07
CA ASP A 304 5.07 15.85 52.90
C ASP A 304 4.47 14.51 53.38
N ALA A 305 3.18 14.48 53.73
CA ALA A 305 2.49 13.27 54.16
C ALA A 305 2.44 12.21 53.05
N ILE A 306 2.09 12.63 51.82
CA ILE A 306 2.05 11.75 50.66
C ILE A 306 3.45 11.26 50.27
N CYS A 307 4.48 12.09 50.39
CA CYS A 307 5.86 11.67 50.11
C CYS A 307 6.33 10.57 51.08
N GLU A 308 5.89 10.61 52.34
CA GLU A 308 6.20 9.56 53.32
C GLU A 308 5.46 8.25 53.01
N GLU A 309 4.19 8.33 52.59
CA GLU A 309 3.39 7.16 52.18
C GLU A 309 3.92 6.53 50.89
N ALA A 310 4.42 7.34 49.96
CA ALA A 310 5.02 6.90 48.69
C ALA A 310 6.41 6.24 48.84
N ARG A 311 6.91 6.07 50.07
CA ARG A 311 8.21 5.41 50.31
C ARG A 311 8.18 3.94 49.91
N LEU A 312 9.20 3.54 49.17
CA LEU A 312 9.36 2.20 48.59
C LEU A 312 9.97 1.16 49.56
N SER A 313 9.96 1.42 50.88
CA SER A 313 10.68 0.63 51.89
C SER A 313 10.26 -0.84 51.93
N PHE A 314 8.98 -1.14 51.65
CA PHE A 314 8.47 -2.52 51.60
C PHE A 314 8.97 -3.33 50.38
N LEU A 315 9.43 -2.66 49.31
CA LEU A 315 10.05 -3.33 48.16
C LEU A 315 11.47 -3.79 48.48
N GLN A 316 12.15 -3.09 49.38
CA GLN A 316 13.51 -3.39 49.81
C GLN A 316 13.58 -4.66 50.67
N THR A 317 12.61 -4.85 51.57
CA THR A 317 12.61 -5.98 52.52
C THR A 317 12.36 -7.32 51.84
N ARG A 318 11.63 -7.33 50.71
CA ARG A 318 11.31 -8.53 49.92
C ARG A 318 11.53 -8.27 48.42
N PRO A 319 12.78 -8.30 47.93
CA PRO A 319 13.13 -7.97 46.56
C PRO A 319 12.75 -9.07 45.55
N MET A 320 12.73 -10.33 45.99
CA MET A 320 12.22 -11.46 45.20
C MET A 320 10.76 -11.69 45.57
N ARG A 321 9.86 -11.61 44.58
CA ARG A 321 8.42 -11.70 44.82
C ARG A 321 7.65 -12.28 43.65
N ILE A 322 6.48 -12.80 43.97
CA ILE A 322 5.50 -13.31 43.01
C ILE A 322 4.21 -12.56 43.29
N GLU A 323 3.79 -11.73 42.35
CA GLU A 323 2.54 -10.98 42.43
C GLU A 323 2.03 -10.69 41.02
N ASN A 324 0.80 -10.20 40.92
CA ASN A 324 0.23 -9.83 39.64
C ASN A 324 0.95 -8.59 39.06
N PRO A 325 1.23 -8.57 37.75
CA PRO A 325 1.91 -7.44 37.12
C PRO A 325 0.91 -6.32 36.76
N LYS A 326 1.39 -5.09 36.72
CA LYS A 326 0.79 -3.98 35.98
C LYS A 326 1.55 -3.81 34.68
N ILE A 327 0.83 -3.78 33.57
CA ILE A 327 1.42 -3.71 32.23
C ILE A 327 1.37 -2.28 31.70
N TYR A 328 2.53 -1.67 31.49
CA TYR A 328 2.65 -0.31 30.99
C TYR A 328 3.36 -0.22 29.66
N HIS A 329 3.01 0.82 28.93
CA HIS A 329 3.80 1.37 27.85
C HIS A 329 4.30 2.76 28.28
N LEU A 330 5.62 2.88 28.42
CA LEU A 330 6.29 4.12 28.81
C LEU A 330 6.89 4.72 27.53
N ASP A 331 6.23 5.73 26.96
CA ASP A 331 6.54 6.31 25.63
C ASP A 331 7.03 7.75 25.76
N VAL A 332 8.06 8.15 25.03
CA VAL A 332 8.49 9.56 25.02
C VAL A 332 7.61 10.37 24.06
N GLY A 333 6.82 11.28 24.63
CA GLY A 333 5.93 12.16 23.86
C GLY A 333 6.72 12.98 22.84
N ALA A 334 6.46 12.77 21.54
CA ALA A 334 7.15 13.46 20.44
C ALA A 334 8.69 13.49 20.60
N MET A 335 9.28 12.32 20.85
CA MET A 335 10.70 12.12 21.16
C MET A 335 11.67 12.97 20.32
N TYR A 336 11.76 12.74 19.01
CA TYR A 336 12.74 13.42 18.16
C TYR A 336 12.58 14.95 18.11
N PRO A 337 11.37 15.50 17.93
CA PRO A 337 11.14 16.94 18.08
C PRO A 337 11.62 17.47 19.43
N ASN A 338 11.33 16.80 20.54
CA ASN A 338 11.76 17.27 21.86
C ASN A 338 13.27 17.16 22.06
N ILE A 339 13.95 16.15 21.49
CA ILE A 339 15.42 16.08 21.47
C ILE A 339 16.01 17.24 20.65
N ILE A 340 15.42 17.55 19.49
CA ILE A 340 15.78 18.70 18.64
C ILE A 340 15.68 19.99 19.44
N LEU A 341 14.56 20.20 20.13
CA LEU A 341 14.30 21.39 20.93
C LEU A 341 15.25 21.49 22.12
N THR A 342 15.41 20.44 22.92
CA THR A 342 16.31 20.42 24.09
C THR A 342 17.76 20.75 23.73
N ASN A 343 18.27 20.15 22.65
CA ASN A 343 19.68 20.30 22.26
C ASN A 343 19.91 21.41 21.23
N ARG A 344 18.86 22.16 20.87
CA ARG A 344 18.89 23.24 19.88
C ARG A 344 19.48 22.79 18.53
N LEU A 345 19.07 21.60 18.09
CA LEU A 345 19.61 20.95 16.90
C LEU A 345 18.98 21.54 15.64
N GLN A 346 19.80 22.06 14.75
CA GLN A 346 19.38 22.57 13.45
C GLN A 346 20.56 22.50 12.48
N PRO A 347 20.32 22.30 11.17
CA PRO A 347 21.42 22.09 10.23
C PRO A 347 22.46 23.22 10.21
N PRO A 348 22.10 24.53 10.25
CA PRO A 348 23.08 25.61 10.31
C PRO A 348 23.90 25.67 11.61
N ALA A 349 23.41 25.06 12.71
CA ALA A 349 24.14 25.04 13.98
C ALA A 349 25.19 23.93 14.05
N VAL A 350 25.21 23.02 13.08
CA VAL A 350 26.25 21.99 12.95
C VAL A 350 27.48 22.66 12.34
N VAL A 351 28.47 23.00 13.18
CA VAL A 351 29.64 23.78 12.78
C VAL A 351 30.90 22.92 12.75
N THR A 352 31.76 23.18 11.76
CA THR A 352 33.11 22.62 11.73
C THR A 352 34.04 23.41 12.66
N GLU A 353 35.23 22.88 12.92
CA GLU A 353 36.24 23.63 13.68
C GLU A 353 36.65 24.92 12.94
N GLU A 354 36.73 24.88 11.62
CA GLU A 354 37.06 26.05 10.78
C GLU A 354 36.00 27.16 10.92
N ASP A 355 34.71 26.81 10.82
CA ASP A 355 33.60 27.75 11.01
C ASP A 355 33.64 28.37 12.42
N CYS A 356 33.92 27.53 13.42
CA CYS A 356 33.99 27.96 14.80
C CYS A 356 35.20 28.86 15.04
N ILE A 357 36.33 28.64 14.37
CA ILE A 357 37.54 29.48 14.49
C ILE A 357 37.28 30.86 13.91
N ALA A 358 36.56 30.95 12.79
CA ALA A 358 36.20 32.21 12.14
C ALA A 358 35.16 33.03 12.92
N CYS A 359 34.48 32.42 13.90
CA CYS A 359 33.44 33.08 14.69
C CYS A 359 34.02 34.14 15.64
N ILE A 360 33.45 35.35 15.62
CA ILE A 360 33.82 36.47 16.52
C ILE A 360 33.68 36.14 18.02
N TYR A 361 32.92 35.09 18.33
CA TYR A 361 32.65 34.64 19.69
C TYR A 361 33.51 33.45 20.12
N ASN A 362 34.49 33.09 19.30
CA ASN A 362 35.43 32.02 19.60
C ASN A 362 36.48 32.47 20.62
N THR A 363 36.06 32.51 21.89
CA THR A 363 36.94 32.79 23.03
C THR A 363 37.17 31.53 23.84
N ALA A 364 38.23 31.50 24.66
CA ALA A 364 38.56 30.33 25.49
C ALA A 364 37.46 30.01 26.53
N ASP A 365 36.67 31.01 26.92
CA ASP A 365 35.55 30.93 27.86
C ASP A 365 34.19 30.68 27.18
N ALA A 366 34.16 30.48 25.86
CA ALA A 366 32.93 30.33 25.09
C ALA A 366 32.14 29.07 25.52
N LYS A 367 31.01 29.28 26.19
CA LYS A 367 30.10 28.20 26.66
C LYS A 367 29.10 27.71 25.61
N CYS A 368 29.18 28.23 24.38
CA CYS A 368 28.20 27.94 23.32
C CYS A 368 28.52 26.70 22.47
N LYS A 369 29.67 26.06 22.67
CA LYS A 369 30.11 24.88 21.91
C LYS A 369 29.60 23.62 22.60
N ARG A 370 28.52 23.03 22.08
CA ARG A 370 27.97 21.76 22.60
C ARG A 370 28.42 20.59 21.73
N THR A 371 29.38 19.81 22.20
CA THR A 371 29.82 18.60 21.49
C THR A 371 28.87 17.43 21.76
N MET A 372 28.36 16.80 20.70
CA MET A 372 27.44 15.67 20.78
C MET A 372 27.91 14.50 19.94
N ARG A 373 27.78 13.29 20.50
CA ARG A 373 28.16 12.04 19.86
C ARG A 373 27.04 11.47 18.98
N TRP A 374 27.41 10.85 17.88
CA TRP A 374 26.54 10.07 17.02
C TRP A 374 27.31 8.93 16.32
N GLU A 375 26.59 7.98 15.72
CA GLU A 375 27.18 6.84 15.04
C GLU A 375 26.87 6.88 13.55
N TRP A 376 27.91 7.13 12.75
CA TRP A 376 27.86 7.03 11.30
C TRP A 376 27.86 5.56 10.87
N ARG A 377 27.13 5.25 9.80
CA ARG A 377 27.06 3.92 9.19
C ARG A 377 27.16 4.03 7.68
N GLY A 378 28.23 3.47 7.11
CA GLY A 378 28.42 3.38 5.66
C GLY A 378 28.34 1.95 5.15
N GLU A 379 27.79 1.79 3.96
CA GLU A 379 28.01 0.63 3.10
C GLU A 379 29.15 0.97 2.14
N ILE A 380 30.31 0.37 2.40
CA ILE A 380 31.54 0.63 1.65
C ILE A 380 31.86 -0.54 0.74
N MET A 381 32.45 -0.24 -0.40
CA MET A 381 32.97 -1.26 -1.30
C MET A 381 34.31 -1.78 -0.74
N PRO A 382 34.52 -3.11 -0.66
CA PRO A 382 35.78 -3.67 -0.17
C PRO A 382 37.01 -3.25 -0.97
N ALA A 383 36.83 -2.93 -2.26
CA ALA A 383 37.91 -2.50 -3.13
C ALA A 383 38.65 -1.28 -2.56
N THR A 384 39.98 -1.35 -2.58
CA THR A 384 40.85 -0.24 -2.21
C THR A 384 40.85 0.84 -3.29
N LYS A 385 41.34 2.04 -2.94
CA LYS A 385 41.45 3.17 -3.88
C LYS A 385 42.20 2.79 -5.16
N GLY A 386 43.34 2.11 -5.05
CA GLY A 386 44.15 1.71 -6.21
C GLY A 386 43.48 0.66 -7.10
N GLU A 387 42.69 -0.25 -6.52
CA GLU A 387 41.91 -1.21 -7.31
C GLU A 387 40.73 -0.54 -8.01
N TYR A 388 40.06 0.40 -7.33
CA TYR A 388 39.00 1.19 -7.92
C TYR A 388 39.51 2.03 -9.10
N GLU A 389 40.64 2.73 -8.94
CA GLU A 389 41.28 3.49 -10.02
C GLU A 389 41.69 2.60 -11.20
N ARG A 390 42.22 1.40 -10.93
CA ARG A 390 42.53 0.42 -11.99
C ARG A 390 41.27 -0.01 -12.75
N ILE A 391 40.15 -0.21 -12.06
CA ILE A 391 38.87 -0.55 -12.69
C ILE A 391 38.38 0.60 -13.57
N LEU A 392 38.51 1.85 -13.13
CA LEU A 392 38.16 3.01 -13.95
C LEU A 392 39.01 3.10 -15.22
N GLN A 393 40.33 2.90 -15.12
CA GLN A 393 41.22 2.86 -16.28
C GLN A 393 40.85 1.74 -17.27
N GLN A 394 40.41 0.59 -16.77
CA GLN A 394 39.90 -0.48 -17.64
C GLN A 394 38.61 -0.05 -18.35
N LEU A 395 37.66 0.53 -17.62
CA LEU A 395 36.39 1.01 -18.18
C LEU A 395 36.59 2.10 -19.25
N GLU A 396 37.56 3.00 -19.06
CA GLU A 396 37.87 4.05 -20.02
C GLU A 396 38.31 3.51 -21.39
N ASN A 397 38.94 2.34 -21.41
CA ASN A 397 39.39 1.66 -22.63
C ASN A 397 38.32 0.74 -23.26
N GLU A 398 37.19 0.53 -22.59
CA GLU A 398 36.11 -0.35 -23.06
C GLU A 398 35.05 0.40 -23.89
N LYS A 399 34.39 -0.34 -24.78
CA LYS A 399 33.23 0.12 -25.55
C LYS A 399 32.00 -0.71 -25.19
N PHE A 400 30.85 -0.06 -25.02
CA PHE A 400 29.61 -0.67 -24.53
C PHE A 400 28.45 -0.49 -25.52
N GLY A 401 27.56 -1.48 -25.58
CA GLY A 401 26.31 -1.43 -26.35
C GLY A 401 26.44 -1.73 -27.85
N LYS A 402 25.31 -1.63 -28.57
CA LYS A 402 25.20 -1.79 -30.03
C LYS A 402 24.42 -0.61 -30.63
N PRO A 403 25.05 0.33 -31.34
CA PRO A 403 26.48 0.38 -31.71
C PRO A 403 27.42 0.64 -30.52
N PRO A 404 28.70 0.26 -30.62
CA PRO A 404 29.67 0.40 -29.54
C PRO A 404 29.97 1.87 -29.26
N LYS A 405 29.64 2.32 -28.05
CA LYS A 405 29.97 3.65 -27.54
C LYS A 405 31.10 3.56 -26.52
N PRO A 406 32.10 4.45 -26.56
CA PRO A 406 33.14 4.48 -25.55
C PRO A 406 32.57 4.99 -24.21
N PHE A 407 33.22 4.63 -23.11
CA PHE A 407 32.75 4.96 -21.75
C PHE A 407 32.48 6.45 -21.53
N HIS A 408 33.34 7.33 -22.03
CA HIS A 408 33.17 8.79 -21.95
C HIS A 408 31.99 9.34 -22.77
N GLY A 409 31.48 8.56 -23.74
CA GLY A 409 30.32 8.92 -24.55
C GLY A 409 28.96 8.69 -23.87
N PHE A 410 28.96 8.14 -22.66
CA PHE A 410 27.75 7.96 -21.84
C PHE A 410 27.49 9.16 -20.93
N SER A 411 26.22 9.36 -20.60
CA SER A 411 25.84 10.35 -19.58
C SER A 411 26.50 10.01 -18.24
N ARG A 412 26.64 11.01 -17.35
CA ARG A 412 27.24 10.81 -16.02
C ARG A 412 26.53 9.70 -15.24
N ASP A 413 25.20 9.65 -15.30
CA ASP A 413 24.41 8.65 -14.56
C ASP A 413 24.59 7.22 -15.10
N GLU A 414 24.68 7.07 -16.42
CA GLU A 414 24.97 5.77 -17.06
C GLU A 414 26.38 5.29 -16.73
N ARG A 415 27.37 6.20 -16.74
CA ARG A 415 28.75 5.91 -16.34
C ARG A 415 28.80 5.39 -14.90
N ILE A 416 28.15 6.09 -13.96
CA ILE A 416 28.07 5.66 -12.55
C ILE A 416 27.45 4.26 -12.43
N LEU A 417 26.41 3.94 -13.22
CA LEU A 417 25.79 2.62 -13.17
C LEU A 417 26.73 1.50 -13.67
N ILE A 418 27.47 1.77 -14.74
CA ILE A 418 28.46 0.83 -15.31
C ILE A 418 29.63 0.64 -14.33
N GLU A 419 30.19 1.73 -13.80
CA GLU A 419 31.24 1.74 -12.78
C GLU A 419 30.81 0.90 -11.57
N ARG A 420 29.64 1.21 -11.01
CA ARG A 420 29.12 0.52 -9.82
C ARG A 420 28.99 -0.98 -10.07
N LYS A 421 28.45 -1.37 -11.22
CA LYS A 421 28.29 -2.78 -11.58
C LYS A 421 29.64 -3.49 -11.70
N ARG A 422 30.61 -2.86 -12.39
CA ARG A 422 31.94 -3.44 -12.58
C ARG A 422 32.68 -3.63 -11.25
N VAL A 423 32.61 -2.63 -10.37
CA VAL A 423 33.24 -2.70 -9.05
C VAL A 423 32.54 -3.74 -8.17
N GLN A 424 31.21 -3.86 -8.23
CA GLN A 424 30.48 -4.92 -7.51
C GLN A 424 30.87 -6.32 -8.00
N ASP A 425 31.02 -6.52 -9.32
CA ASP A 425 31.46 -7.79 -9.91
C ASP A 425 32.90 -8.13 -9.54
N PHE A 426 33.79 -7.12 -9.47
CA PHE A 426 35.15 -7.29 -8.96
C PHE A 426 35.12 -7.66 -7.47
N CYS A 427 34.39 -6.91 -6.64
CA CYS A 427 34.33 -7.14 -5.20
C CYS A 427 33.80 -8.54 -4.87
N LYS A 428 32.77 -8.98 -5.60
CA LYS A 428 32.21 -10.33 -5.48
C LYS A 428 33.23 -11.42 -5.81
N ARG A 429 34.09 -11.21 -6.82
CA ARG A 429 35.13 -12.17 -7.21
C ARG A 429 36.34 -12.15 -6.28
N ALA A 430 36.81 -10.98 -5.88
CA ALA A 430 38.02 -10.82 -5.07
C ALA A 430 37.78 -11.04 -3.57
N TYR A 431 36.62 -10.60 -3.04
CA TYR A 431 36.32 -10.61 -1.60
C TYR A 431 35.11 -11.48 -1.22
N GLY A 432 34.43 -12.10 -2.19
CA GLY A 432 33.23 -12.92 -1.94
C GLY A 432 31.97 -12.12 -1.55
N ARG A 433 32.07 -10.79 -1.47
CA ARG A 433 30.99 -9.88 -1.06
C ARG A 433 31.04 -8.57 -1.84
N THR A 434 29.89 -7.94 -2.04
CA THR A 434 29.81 -6.68 -2.81
C THR A 434 30.02 -5.43 -1.96
N HIS A 435 29.67 -5.49 -0.67
CA HIS A 435 29.76 -4.37 0.26
C HIS A 435 30.12 -4.86 1.68
N ILE A 436 30.63 -3.94 2.50
CA ILE A 436 30.88 -4.11 3.93
C ILE A 436 30.15 -2.98 4.67
N ALA A 437 29.38 -3.32 5.71
CA ALA A 437 28.81 -2.34 6.61
C ALA A 437 29.86 -1.94 7.66
N ARG A 438 30.11 -0.64 7.80
CA ARG A 438 31.03 -0.08 8.78
C ARG A 438 30.32 0.97 9.62
N ASN A 439 30.52 0.92 10.93
CA ASN A 439 30.02 1.91 11.86
C ASN A 439 31.18 2.67 12.51
N GLU A 440 31.01 3.98 12.72
CA GLU A 440 31.99 4.84 13.36
C GLU A 440 31.31 5.83 14.30
N CYS A 441 31.79 5.90 15.55
CA CYS A 441 31.37 6.97 16.46
C CYS A 441 32.05 8.29 16.04
N ARG A 442 31.27 9.35 15.89
CA ARG A 442 31.72 10.70 15.56
C ARG A 442 31.19 11.67 16.60
N ASP A 443 31.98 12.70 16.87
CA ASP A 443 31.61 13.79 17.75
C ASP A 443 31.46 15.05 16.88
N THR A 444 30.42 15.85 17.15
CA THR A 444 30.08 17.02 16.33
C THR A 444 29.67 18.18 17.22
N THR A 445 30.15 19.37 16.89
CA THR A 445 29.91 20.59 17.65
C THR A 445 28.64 21.30 17.18
N ILE A 446 27.74 21.56 18.12
CA ILE A 446 26.49 22.29 17.91
C ILE A 446 26.61 23.69 18.51
N CYS A 447 26.59 24.70 17.66
CA CYS A 447 26.61 26.10 18.07
C CYS A 447 25.27 26.49 18.74
N GLN A 448 25.31 26.80 20.04
CA GLN A 448 24.12 27.21 20.78
C GLN A 448 23.68 28.66 20.47
N ARG A 449 24.51 29.46 19.78
CA ARG A 449 24.26 30.87 19.47
C ARG A 449 23.73 31.15 18.07
N GLU A 450 23.72 30.15 17.19
CA GLU A 450 23.23 30.29 15.80
C GLU A 450 21.77 30.81 15.77
N ASN A 451 21.29 31.47 14.72
CA ASN A 451 19.90 31.91 14.62
C ASN A 451 18.92 30.73 14.78
N GLY A 452 17.96 30.84 15.70
CA GLY A 452 17.07 29.76 16.12
C GLY A 452 15.89 29.42 15.20
N PHE A 453 15.75 30.05 14.02
CA PHE A 453 14.53 29.98 13.21
C PHE A 453 14.00 28.55 12.99
N TYR A 454 14.88 27.55 12.79
CA TYR A 454 14.48 26.15 12.59
C TYR A 454 13.88 25.56 13.87
N VAL A 455 14.58 25.70 15.00
CA VAL A 455 14.15 25.21 16.32
C VAL A 455 12.86 25.90 16.75
N ASP A 456 12.76 27.21 16.53
CA ASP A 456 11.57 28.01 16.82
C ASP A 456 10.36 27.56 15.98
N THR A 457 10.58 27.22 14.70
CA THR A 457 9.55 26.64 13.83
C THR A 457 9.05 25.30 14.38
N VAL A 458 9.97 24.41 14.79
CA VAL A 458 9.61 23.11 15.38
C VAL A 458 8.83 23.31 16.68
N LYS A 459 9.25 24.26 17.53
CA LYS A 459 8.58 24.59 18.80
C LYS A 459 7.17 25.11 18.56
N ALA A 460 7.01 26.09 17.68
CA ALA A 460 5.70 26.64 17.32
C ALA A 460 4.75 25.57 16.74
N PHE A 461 5.27 24.63 15.96
CA PHE A 461 4.47 23.52 15.42
C PHE A 461 4.10 22.49 16.49
N ARG A 462 5.02 22.14 17.39
CA ARG A 462 4.77 21.26 18.54
C ARG A 462 3.70 21.84 19.47
N ASP A 463 3.81 23.11 19.80
CA ASP A 463 2.91 23.76 20.76
C ASP A 463 1.49 23.88 20.19
N ARG A 464 1.35 24.22 18.89
CA ARG A 464 0.06 24.12 18.18
C ARG A 464 -0.48 22.69 18.20
N ARG A 465 0.37 21.69 17.97
CA ARG A 465 -0.04 20.28 18.08
C ARG A 465 -0.59 19.95 19.46
N TYR A 466 -0.02 20.46 20.55
CA TYR A 466 -0.56 20.21 21.89
C TYR A 466 -1.93 20.84 22.10
N GLN A 467 -2.14 22.07 21.63
CA GLN A 467 -3.46 22.71 21.63
C GLN A 467 -4.48 21.87 20.85
N TYR A 468 -4.11 21.40 19.65
CA TYR A 468 -4.98 20.54 18.87
C TYR A 468 -5.11 19.11 19.42
N LYS A 469 -4.10 18.53 20.08
CA LYS A 469 -4.19 17.20 20.73
C LYS A 469 -5.25 17.24 21.82
N ALA A 470 -5.34 18.35 22.55
CA ALA A 470 -6.38 18.60 23.56
C ALA A 470 -7.79 18.74 22.94
N LEU A 471 -7.92 19.29 21.73
CA LEU A 471 -9.20 19.56 21.05
C LEU A 471 -9.65 18.46 20.07
N LEU A 472 -8.73 17.80 19.38
CA LEU A 472 -8.92 16.91 18.23
C LEU A 472 -7.83 15.79 18.27
N LYS A 473 -8.15 14.66 18.90
CA LYS A 473 -7.21 13.60 19.34
C LYS A 473 -6.19 13.00 18.33
N LEU A 474 -6.16 13.30 17.01
CA LEU A 474 -5.40 12.43 16.07
C LEU A 474 -4.61 13.00 14.88
N ALA A 475 -4.58 14.31 14.57
CA ALA A 475 -4.14 14.72 13.22
C ALA A 475 -2.68 15.22 13.05
N HIS A 476 -2.01 15.74 14.10
CA HIS A 476 -0.75 16.49 13.93
C HIS A 476 0.56 15.69 14.10
N LYS A 477 0.51 14.37 14.33
CA LYS A 477 1.74 13.59 14.63
C LYS A 477 2.69 13.46 13.42
N CYS A 478 2.19 13.58 12.18
CA CYS A 478 2.94 13.19 10.98
C CYS A 478 3.95 14.28 10.56
N ILE A 479 3.49 15.54 10.55
CA ILE A 479 4.33 16.68 10.13
C ILE A 479 5.41 16.97 11.17
N LEU A 480 5.12 16.87 12.47
CA LEU A 480 6.12 17.14 13.50
C LEU A 480 7.31 16.17 13.42
N ASN A 481 7.05 14.86 13.22
CA ASN A 481 8.11 13.87 13.01
C ASN A 481 8.82 14.04 11.65
N SER A 482 8.20 14.74 10.71
CA SER A 482 8.78 14.99 9.38
C SER A 482 9.87 16.05 9.39
N PHE A 483 9.98 16.91 10.41
CA PHE A 483 11.12 17.84 10.54
C PHE A 483 12.44 17.07 10.68
N TYR A 484 12.47 16.07 11.56
CA TYR A 484 13.60 15.14 11.66
C TYR A 484 13.85 14.39 10.35
N GLY A 485 12.82 13.82 9.72
CA GLY A 485 12.99 13.12 8.44
C GLY A 485 13.43 14.03 7.29
N TYR A 486 13.11 15.32 7.36
CA TYR A 486 13.42 16.31 6.32
C TYR A 486 14.91 16.61 6.22
N VAL A 487 15.66 16.63 7.33
CA VAL A 487 17.11 16.92 7.30
C VAL A 487 17.93 15.81 6.64
N MET A 488 17.32 14.67 6.32
CA MET A 488 17.93 13.56 5.57
C MET A 488 17.28 13.34 4.20
N ARG A 489 16.30 14.16 3.83
CA ARG A 489 15.61 14.03 2.55
C ARG A 489 16.53 14.46 1.41
N LYS A 490 16.65 13.60 0.39
CA LYS A 490 17.37 13.94 -0.85
C LYS A 490 16.84 15.24 -1.46
N GLY A 491 17.73 16.16 -1.79
CA GLY A 491 17.37 17.48 -2.34
C GLY A 491 16.77 18.46 -1.33
N SER A 492 16.90 18.19 -0.02
CA SER A 492 16.60 19.16 1.04
C SER A 492 17.54 20.38 0.94
N ARG A 493 17.04 21.55 1.34
CA ARG A 493 17.85 22.78 1.48
C ARG A 493 18.67 22.80 2.78
N TRP A 494 18.14 22.18 3.83
CA TRP A 494 18.79 22.08 5.14
C TRP A 494 19.03 20.61 5.44
N LEU A 495 19.92 19.98 4.68
CA LEU A 495 20.34 18.61 4.92
C LEU A 495 21.43 18.59 6.00
N SER A 496 21.33 17.70 6.98
CA SER A 496 22.43 17.37 7.89
C SER A 496 22.28 15.95 8.39
N MET A 497 23.28 15.12 8.08
CA MET A 497 23.34 13.75 8.55
C MET A 497 23.73 13.68 10.02
N GLU A 498 24.61 14.59 10.44
CA GLU A 498 25.09 14.77 11.80
C GLU A 498 23.91 15.05 12.74
N MET A 499 23.06 16.02 12.38
CA MET A 499 21.86 16.34 13.16
C MET A 499 20.96 15.12 13.32
N ALA A 500 20.66 14.40 12.23
CA ALA A 500 19.80 13.23 12.28
C ALA A 500 20.43 12.09 13.12
N GLY A 501 21.73 11.88 12.96
CA GLY A 501 22.51 10.91 13.73
C GLY A 501 22.51 11.22 15.23
N ILE A 502 22.73 12.48 15.61
CA ILE A 502 22.70 12.94 17.02
C ILE A 502 21.32 12.72 17.63
N VAL A 503 20.24 13.05 16.90
CA VAL A 503 18.86 12.84 17.37
C VAL A 503 18.62 11.36 17.66
N CYS A 504 18.98 10.46 16.73
CA CYS A 504 18.80 9.03 16.92
C CYS A 504 19.68 8.45 18.02
N HIS A 505 20.96 8.83 18.09
CA HIS A 505 21.87 8.35 19.11
C HIS A 505 21.45 8.80 20.51
N THR A 506 21.07 10.08 20.66
CA THR A 506 20.53 10.61 21.92
C THR A 506 19.24 9.88 22.31
N GLY A 507 18.35 9.64 21.34
CA GLY A 507 17.12 8.91 21.59
C GLY A 507 17.36 7.47 22.03
N ALA A 508 18.26 6.75 21.35
CA ALA A 508 18.67 5.41 21.76
C ALA A 508 19.21 5.40 23.19
N ASN A 509 20.09 6.33 23.55
CA ASN A 509 20.65 6.43 24.90
C ASN A 509 19.58 6.71 25.96
N ILE A 510 18.60 7.59 25.69
CA ILE A 510 17.48 7.85 26.62
C ILE A 510 16.71 6.56 26.91
N ILE A 511 16.33 5.82 25.87
CA ILE A 511 15.56 4.59 26.03
C ILE A 511 16.40 3.48 26.67
N THR A 512 17.69 3.38 26.34
CA THR A 512 18.61 2.42 26.98
C THR A 512 18.77 2.69 28.47
N GLU A 513 18.88 3.96 28.91
CA GLU A 513 18.94 4.31 30.33
C GLU A 513 17.60 4.08 31.05
N ALA A 514 16.48 4.43 30.43
CA ALA A 514 15.16 4.12 30.96
C ALA A 514 14.96 2.60 31.12
N ARG A 515 15.35 1.81 30.12
CA ARG A 515 15.31 0.34 30.16
C ARG A 515 16.16 -0.23 31.31
N LYS A 516 17.37 0.30 31.53
CA LYS A 516 18.23 -0.11 32.66
C LYS A 516 17.54 0.11 34.00
N LEU A 517 16.84 1.24 34.19
CA LEU A 517 16.09 1.48 35.42
C LEU A 517 14.89 0.54 35.54
N VAL A 518 14.10 0.36 34.46
CA VAL A 518 12.94 -0.53 34.43
C VAL A 518 13.33 -1.98 34.71
N GLU A 519 14.46 -2.46 34.20
CA GLU A 519 15.02 -3.79 34.47
C GLU A 519 15.38 -4.00 35.95
N GLN A 520 15.69 -2.93 36.69
CA GLN A 520 16.02 -3.01 38.11
C GLN A 520 14.78 -3.05 39.01
N ILE A 521 13.62 -2.57 38.54
CA ILE A 521 12.39 -2.47 39.33
C ILE A 521 11.26 -3.40 38.85
N GLY A 522 11.37 -3.93 37.64
CA GLY A 522 10.34 -4.70 36.95
C GLY A 522 10.92 -5.56 35.83
N LYS A 523 10.12 -5.82 34.80
CA LYS A 523 10.53 -6.60 33.62
C LYS A 523 10.25 -5.84 32.33
N PRO A 524 11.26 -5.40 31.58
CA PRO A 524 11.05 -4.88 30.25
C PRO A 524 10.79 -6.04 29.26
N LEU A 525 9.75 -5.92 28.44
CA LEU A 525 9.31 -6.94 27.50
C LEU A 525 9.79 -6.65 26.08
N GLU A 526 9.52 -5.44 25.61
CA GLU A 526 9.89 -4.97 24.29
C GLU A 526 10.24 -3.49 24.34
N LEU A 527 11.24 -3.12 23.56
CA LEU A 527 11.75 -1.78 23.42
C LEU A 527 11.58 -1.39 21.96
N ASP A 528 10.71 -0.42 21.73
CA ASP A 528 10.50 0.25 20.47
C ASP A 528 11.17 1.63 20.52
N THR A 529 11.47 2.20 19.36
CA THR A 529 12.32 3.39 19.16
C THR A 529 12.15 4.53 20.18
N ASP A 530 10.92 4.79 20.62
CA ASP A 530 10.52 5.84 21.56
C ASP A 530 9.85 5.34 22.85
N GLY A 531 9.68 4.02 23.02
CA GLY A 531 8.88 3.48 24.13
C GLY A 531 9.30 2.09 24.62
N ILE A 532 8.89 1.77 25.85
CA ILE A 532 9.20 0.50 26.51
C ILE A 532 7.89 -0.13 27.00
N TRP A 533 7.61 -1.34 26.53
CA TRP A 533 6.62 -2.23 27.14
C TRP A 533 7.24 -2.92 28.34
N CYS A 534 6.62 -2.79 29.51
CA CYS A 534 7.14 -3.40 30.73
C CYS A 534 6.06 -3.88 31.69
N LEU A 535 6.47 -4.78 32.56
CA LEU A 535 5.73 -5.24 33.73
C LEU A 535 6.32 -4.58 34.96
N ILE A 536 5.47 -3.95 35.75
CA ILE A 536 5.82 -3.41 37.06
C ILE A 536 5.02 -4.20 38.11
N PRO A 537 5.59 -4.55 39.28
CA PRO A 537 4.85 -5.27 40.31
C PRO A 537 3.61 -4.48 40.78
N ALA A 538 2.48 -5.15 41.05
CA ALA A 538 1.23 -4.46 41.42
C ALA A 538 1.35 -3.58 42.67
N SER A 539 2.18 -4.00 43.63
CA SER A 539 2.48 -3.23 44.83
C SER A 539 3.28 -1.95 44.60
N PHE A 540 3.88 -1.75 43.42
CA PHE A 540 4.65 -0.54 43.11
C PHE A 540 3.73 0.71 43.02
N PRO A 541 4.14 1.87 43.56
CA PRO A 541 3.34 3.10 43.49
C PRO A 541 3.05 3.52 42.06
N GLU A 542 1.77 3.77 41.77
CA GLU A 542 1.30 4.11 40.44
C GLU A 542 0.83 5.55 40.37
N ASN A 543 -0.36 5.82 40.91
CA ASN A 543 -1.02 7.11 40.85
C ASN A 543 -1.04 7.74 42.23
N ILE A 544 -0.22 8.78 42.41
CA ILE A 544 -0.09 9.52 43.66
C ILE A 544 -0.93 10.79 43.52
N THR A 545 -1.95 10.95 44.37
CA THR A 545 -2.91 12.07 44.27
C THR A 545 -2.69 13.05 45.39
N PHE A 546 -2.52 14.33 45.04
CA PHE A 546 -2.34 15.44 45.96
C PHE A 546 -3.59 16.31 46.03
N THR A 547 -3.86 16.87 47.20
CA THR A 547 -4.95 17.80 47.45
C THR A 547 -4.49 19.23 47.21
N LEU A 548 -5.31 19.99 46.47
CA LEU A 548 -5.04 21.39 46.14
C LEU A 548 -5.98 22.32 46.89
N ARG A 549 -5.47 23.49 47.28
CA ARG A 549 -6.25 24.59 47.85
C ARG A 549 -7.13 25.31 46.81
N ASN A 550 -7.01 24.96 45.54
CA ASN A 550 -7.71 25.61 44.43
C ASN A 550 -9.18 25.12 44.31
N PRO A 551 -10.19 26.02 44.37
CA PRO A 551 -11.60 25.63 44.31
C PRO A 551 -12.04 25.07 42.94
N LYS A 552 -11.32 25.38 41.84
CA LYS A 552 -11.64 24.86 40.48
C LYS A 552 -11.05 23.48 40.21
N LYS A 553 -9.94 23.13 40.87
CA LYS A 553 -9.24 21.84 40.73
C LYS A 553 -8.81 21.38 42.11
N LYS A 554 -9.64 20.53 42.74
CA LYS A 554 -9.46 20.09 44.14
C LYS A 554 -8.32 19.09 44.35
N SER A 555 -7.92 18.38 43.30
CA SER A 555 -6.84 17.40 43.38
C SER A 555 -6.07 17.29 42.07
N VAL A 556 -4.86 16.75 42.16
CA VAL A 556 -4.01 16.44 41.01
C VAL A 556 -3.31 15.11 41.20
N THR A 557 -3.26 14.29 40.16
CA THR A 557 -2.66 12.96 40.20
C THR A 557 -1.38 12.93 39.37
N VAL A 558 -0.32 12.39 39.96
CA VAL A 558 0.99 12.16 39.33
C VAL A 558 1.16 10.66 39.12
N SER A 559 1.53 10.26 37.90
CA SER A 559 1.98 8.90 37.63
C SER A 559 3.45 8.76 38.05
N TYR A 560 3.71 8.03 39.13
CA TYR A 560 5.07 7.86 39.65
C TYR A 560 6.01 7.16 38.65
N PRO A 561 5.58 6.12 37.88
CA PRO A 561 6.42 5.55 36.83
C PRO A 561 6.87 6.54 35.76
N GLY A 562 5.99 7.43 35.33
CA GLY A 562 6.35 8.50 34.39
C GLY A 562 7.28 9.52 35.03
N ALA A 563 6.94 9.99 36.23
CA ALA A 563 7.71 10.99 36.97
C ALA A 563 9.15 10.52 37.26
N MET A 564 9.34 9.24 37.62
CA MET A 564 10.68 8.71 37.89
C MET A 564 11.57 8.72 36.63
N LEU A 565 11.00 8.39 35.47
CA LEU A 565 11.73 8.41 34.20
C LEU A 565 11.99 9.84 33.74
N ASN A 566 11.04 10.75 33.95
CA ASN A 566 11.22 12.17 33.66
C ASN A 566 12.34 12.79 34.53
N ALA A 567 12.42 12.41 35.81
CA ALA A 567 13.52 12.82 36.67
C ALA A 567 14.88 12.28 36.18
N LEU A 568 14.95 10.99 35.79
CA LEU A 568 16.14 10.40 35.19
C LEU A 568 16.58 11.12 33.91
N VAL A 569 15.63 11.43 33.03
CA VAL A 569 15.90 12.15 31.78
C VAL A 569 16.39 13.56 32.06
N ARG A 570 15.80 14.25 33.03
CA ARG A 570 16.22 15.60 33.43
C ARG A 570 17.63 15.60 33.99
N ASP A 571 17.96 14.67 34.87
CA ASP A 571 19.28 14.64 35.51
C ASP A 571 20.41 14.30 34.52
N ARG A 572 20.12 13.59 33.41
CA ARG A 572 21.16 13.14 32.46
C ARG A 572 21.18 13.83 31.10
N PHE A 573 20.05 14.37 30.64
CA PHE A 573 19.91 14.85 29.26
C PHE A 573 19.48 16.32 29.17
N THR A 574 19.50 17.07 30.27
CA THR A 574 19.25 18.52 30.25
C THR A 574 20.39 19.27 29.57
N ASN A 575 20.03 20.26 28.75
CA ASN A 575 21.00 21.15 28.13
C ASN A 575 21.21 22.40 29.00
N GLU A 576 22.31 22.42 29.74
CA GLU A 576 22.72 23.56 30.58
C GLU A 576 23.34 24.73 29.78
N GLN A 577 23.54 24.55 28.48
CA GLN A 577 24.20 25.51 27.58
C GLN A 577 23.22 26.21 26.64
N TYR A 578 21.91 26.22 26.93
CA TYR A 578 20.92 26.75 26.02
C TYR A 578 21.00 28.28 25.95
N HIS A 579 21.50 28.83 24.85
CA HIS A 579 21.61 30.28 24.67
C HIS A 579 20.36 30.82 23.96
N SER A 580 19.72 31.82 24.58
CA SER A 580 18.56 32.53 24.02
C SER A 580 18.92 33.99 23.76
N PHE A 581 18.82 34.42 22.51
CA PHE A 581 19.05 35.80 22.11
C PHE A 581 18.01 36.73 22.74
N GLN A 582 18.45 37.83 23.32
CA GLN A 582 17.61 38.83 23.95
C GLN A 582 17.50 40.08 23.06
N PRO A 583 16.41 40.89 23.18
CA PRO A 583 16.23 42.11 22.37
C PRO A 583 17.34 43.16 22.56
N ASP A 584 18.06 43.11 23.68
CA ASP A 584 19.20 43.98 23.99
C ASP A 584 20.50 43.58 23.26
N GLY A 585 20.48 42.53 22.44
CA GLY A 585 21.64 42.01 21.71
C GLY A 585 22.50 41.01 22.51
N THR A 586 22.13 40.72 23.76
CA THR A 586 22.86 39.77 24.61
C THR A 586 22.28 38.35 24.50
N TYR A 587 23.00 37.37 25.06
CA TYR A 587 22.53 35.99 25.17
C TYR A 587 22.32 35.62 26.63
N LYS A 588 21.12 35.12 26.94
CA LYS A 588 20.82 34.51 28.24
C LYS A 588 21.03 33.01 28.15
N VAL A 589 21.84 32.46 29.06
CA VAL A 589 22.04 31.01 29.18
C VAL A 589 21.03 30.45 30.17
N THR A 590 20.29 29.43 29.76
CA THR A 590 19.31 28.73 30.59
C THR A 590 19.47 27.21 30.45
N SER A 591 18.94 26.48 31.43
CA SER A 591 18.79 25.03 31.35
C SER A 591 17.50 24.69 30.62
N GLU A 592 17.56 23.88 29.57
CA GLU A 592 16.39 23.48 28.78
C GLU A 592 16.29 21.95 28.74
N ASN A 593 15.08 21.43 28.99
CA ASN A 593 14.74 20.03 28.72
C ASN A 593 13.24 19.89 28.47
N SER A 594 12.90 19.56 27.22
CA SER A 594 11.54 19.36 26.75
C SER A 594 11.16 17.88 26.60
N ILE A 595 11.98 16.94 27.09
CA ILE A 595 11.80 15.50 26.87
C ILE A 595 11.04 14.89 28.05
N PHE A 596 9.87 14.31 27.78
CA PHE A 596 9.01 13.70 28.79
C PHE A 596 8.46 12.35 28.32
N PHE A 597 8.45 11.39 29.23
CA PHE A 597 7.69 10.15 29.14
C PHE A 597 6.22 10.42 29.45
N GLU A 598 5.36 9.93 28.57
CA GLU A 598 3.93 9.71 28.76
C GLU A 598 3.73 8.24 29.18
N VAL A 599 2.83 8.00 30.13
CA VAL A 599 2.48 6.65 30.58
C VAL A 599 1.15 6.26 29.93
N ASP A 600 1.14 5.12 29.25
CA ASP A 600 -0.07 4.49 28.71
C ASP A 600 -0.31 3.13 29.40
N GLY A 601 -1.55 2.89 29.80
CA GLY A 601 -1.96 1.78 30.65
C GLY A 601 -2.47 2.21 32.04
N PRO A 602 -2.69 1.25 32.96
CA PRO A 602 -2.33 -0.16 32.84
C PRO A 602 -3.19 -0.92 31.79
N ASN A 603 -2.60 -1.93 31.17
CA ASN A 603 -3.26 -2.81 30.20
C ASN A 603 -3.59 -4.18 30.80
N LEU A 604 -4.59 -4.87 30.22
CA LEU A 604 -5.00 -6.21 30.67
C LEU A 604 -3.99 -7.28 30.27
N ALA A 605 -3.56 -7.27 29.01
CA ALA A 605 -2.69 -8.31 28.48
C ALA A 605 -1.76 -7.79 27.38
N VAL A 606 -0.55 -8.35 27.32
CA VAL A 606 0.38 -8.20 26.19
C VAL A 606 0.87 -9.58 25.77
N ILE A 607 0.81 -9.87 24.47
CA ILE A 607 1.29 -11.11 23.87
C ILE A 607 2.43 -10.81 22.89
N LEU A 608 3.58 -11.44 23.12
CA LEU A 608 4.79 -11.29 22.31
C LEU A 608 5.24 -12.66 21.75
N PRO A 609 5.43 -12.79 20.42
CA PRO A 609 5.82 -14.06 19.81
C PRO A 609 7.34 -14.30 19.91
N ALA A 610 7.74 -15.57 19.97
CA ALA A 610 9.13 -16.00 19.90
C ALA A 610 9.57 -16.29 18.45
N SER A 611 10.87 -16.22 18.17
CA SER A 611 11.44 -16.67 16.89
C SER A 611 11.48 -18.19 16.82
N LYS A 612 11.56 -18.73 15.60
CA LYS A 612 11.88 -20.15 15.37
C LYS A 612 13.37 -20.46 15.56
N GLU A 613 14.22 -19.45 15.39
CA GLU A 613 15.67 -19.58 15.54
C GLU A 613 16.09 -19.30 16.99
N GLU A 614 16.89 -20.19 17.58
CA GLU A 614 17.44 -20.03 18.92
C GLU A 614 18.24 -18.73 19.06
N GLY A 615 18.07 -18.05 20.19
CA GLY A 615 18.74 -16.78 20.47
C GLY A 615 18.24 -15.56 19.67
N LYS A 616 17.37 -15.74 18.67
CA LYS A 616 16.72 -14.63 17.96
C LYS A 616 15.34 -14.37 18.54
N LYS A 617 14.95 -13.10 18.62
CA LYS A 617 13.61 -12.67 19.05
C LYS A 617 12.96 -11.82 17.97
N LEU A 618 11.63 -11.87 17.90
CA LEU A 618 10.86 -11.14 16.90
C LEU A 618 10.58 -9.72 17.40
N LYS A 619 11.16 -8.73 16.74
CA LYS A 619 10.97 -7.30 17.04
C LYS A 619 9.68 -6.78 16.40
N LYS A 620 9.06 -5.74 16.99
CA LYS A 620 7.89 -5.03 16.42
C LYS A 620 6.67 -5.91 16.18
N ARG A 621 6.48 -6.96 16.98
CA ARG A 621 5.33 -7.87 16.91
C ARG A 621 4.75 -8.07 18.30
N TYR A 622 3.58 -7.50 18.55
CA TYR A 622 2.88 -7.65 19.82
C TYR A 622 1.39 -7.32 19.68
N ALA A 623 0.58 -7.92 20.55
CA ALA A 623 -0.85 -7.68 20.68
C ALA A 623 -1.14 -7.23 22.13
N VAL A 624 -1.89 -6.14 22.27
CA VAL A 624 -2.20 -5.51 23.56
C VAL A 624 -3.69 -5.37 23.73
N PHE A 625 -4.19 -5.69 24.92
CA PHE A 625 -5.61 -5.66 25.26
C PHE A 625 -5.90 -4.72 26.43
N ASN A 626 -7.00 -4.00 26.31
CA ASN A 626 -7.59 -3.19 27.37
C ASN A 626 -8.35 -4.08 28.37
N PHE A 627 -8.68 -3.53 29.54
CA PHE A 627 -9.47 -4.21 30.57
C PHE A 627 -10.91 -4.56 30.15
N ASP A 628 -11.46 -3.89 29.15
CA ASP A 628 -12.76 -4.24 28.55
C ASP A 628 -12.68 -5.44 27.57
N GLY A 629 -11.48 -6.02 27.39
CA GLY A 629 -11.21 -7.10 26.43
C GLY A 629 -11.08 -6.63 24.98
N SER A 630 -11.17 -5.32 24.72
CA SER A 630 -10.94 -4.76 23.39
C SER A 630 -9.44 -4.75 23.06
N LEU A 631 -9.14 -4.90 21.77
CA LEU A 631 -7.78 -4.82 21.27
C LEU A 631 -7.32 -3.35 21.29
N ALA A 632 -6.39 -3.03 22.18
CA ALA A 632 -5.81 -1.70 22.33
C ALA A 632 -4.84 -1.40 21.19
N GLU A 633 -3.87 -2.30 21.00
CA GLU A 633 -2.86 -2.18 19.97
C GLU A 633 -2.48 -3.53 19.37
N LEU A 634 -2.12 -3.52 18.10
CA LEU A 634 -1.62 -4.71 17.40
C LEU A 634 -0.57 -4.26 16.40
N LYS A 635 0.67 -4.73 16.56
CA LYS A 635 1.80 -4.35 15.71
C LYS A 635 2.42 -5.59 15.04
N GLY A 636 2.85 -5.43 13.79
CA GLY A 636 3.67 -6.37 13.04
C GLY A 636 3.01 -7.65 12.50
N PHE A 637 1.84 -8.06 13.01
CA PHE A 637 1.13 -9.28 12.62
C PHE A 637 0.42 -9.20 11.25
N GLU A 638 0.29 -10.36 10.62
CA GLU A 638 -0.25 -10.58 9.27
C GLU A 638 -1.72 -10.15 9.15
N VAL A 639 -2.53 -10.24 10.20
CA VAL A 639 -3.92 -9.74 10.22
C VAL A 639 -4.05 -8.26 9.86
N LYS A 640 -3.04 -7.43 10.15
CA LYS A 640 -3.00 -6.01 9.74
C LYS A 640 -2.31 -5.77 8.39
N ARG A 641 -1.65 -6.77 7.81
CA ARG A 641 -0.93 -6.63 6.54
C ARG A 641 -1.87 -6.80 5.34
N ARG A 642 -1.58 -6.06 4.26
CA ARG A 642 -2.24 -6.25 2.97
C ARG A 642 -1.75 -7.55 2.36
N GLY A 643 -2.66 -8.36 1.82
CA GLY A 643 -2.28 -9.68 1.31
C GLY A 643 -2.06 -10.67 2.44
N GLU A 644 -1.12 -11.61 2.29
CA GLU A 644 -0.92 -12.76 3.20
C GLU A 644 -2.09 -13.77 3.14
N LEU A 645 -1.86 -14.96 3.69
CA LEU A 645 -2.84 -16.05 3.69
C LEU A 645 -4.05 -15.69 4.58
N ALA A 646 -5.26 -15.76 4.02
CA ALA A 646 -6.48 -15.42 4.76
C ALA A 646 -6.66 -16.30 6.01
N MET A 647 -6.37 -17.61 5.90
CA MET A 647 -6.38 -18.54 7.03
C MET A 647 -5.53 -18.06 8.22
N ILE A 648 -4.32 -17.53 7.98
CA ILE A 648 -3.45 -17.03 9.06
C ILE A 648 -4.06 -15.80 9.74
N LYS A 649 -4.76 -14.95 8.99
CA LYS A 649 -5.43 -13.77 9.56
C LYS A 649 -6.59 -14.16 10.47
N TYR A 650 -7.39 -15.14 10.04
CA TYR A 650 -8.48 -15.67 10.86
C TYR A 650 -7.94 -16.38 12.09
N PHE A 651 -6.95 -17.26 11.92
CA PHE A 651 -6.25 -17.91 13.02
C PHE A 651 -5.74 -16.92 14.07
N GLN A 652 -5.02 -15.88 13.64
CA GLN A 652 -4.54 -14.82 14.54
C GLN A 652 -5.67 -14.12 15.29
N THR A 653 -6.78 -13.82 14.60
CA THR A 653 -7.93 -13.16 15.21
C THR A 653 -8.57 -14.00 16.31
N CYS A 654 -8.66 -15.33 16.11
CA CYS A 654 -9.19 -16.25 17.11
C CYS A 654 -8.22 -16.43 18.29
N VAL A 655 -6.94 -16.71 17.99
CA VAL A 655 -5.91 -17.00 18.98
C VAL A 655 -5.68 -15.83 19.94
N PHE A 656 -5.66 -14.59 19.44
CA PHE A 656 -5.46 -13.44 20.32
C PHE A 656 -6.57 -13.29 21.37
N LYS A 657 -7.82 -13.60 21.01
CA LYS A 657 -8.93 -13.61 21.97
C LYS A 657 -8.86 -14.80 22.93
N ALA A 658 -8.37 -15.95 22.47
CA ALA A 658 -8.21 -17.14 23.30
C ALA A 658 -7.17 -16.95 24.42
N PHE A 659 -6.12 -16.15 24.21
CA PHE A 659 -5.14 -15.81 25.25
C PHE A 659 -5.74 -15.08 26.47
N LEU A 660 -6.91 -14.45 26.32
CA LEU A 660 -7.62 -13.79 27.42
C LEU A 660 -8.41 -14.77 28.31
N LYS A 661 -8.53 -16.05 27.92
CA LYS A 661 -9.25 -17.08 28.67
C LYS A 661 -8.31 -17.82 29.64
N GLY A 662 -8.87 -18.51 30.63
CA GLY A 662 -8.11 -19.28 31.63
C GLY A 662 -7.68 -18.46 32.84
N LYS A 663 -7.45 -19.15 33.97
CA LYS A 663 -7.10 -18.57 35.28
C LYS A 663 -5.59 -18.64 35.60
N ASN A 664 -4.83 -19.38 34.81
CA ASN A 664 -3.39 -19.54 34.94
C ASN A 664 -2.75 -19.68 33.54
N HIS A 665 -1.42 -19.57 33.46
CA HIS A 665 -0.69 -19.71 32.19
C HIS A 665 -1.02 -21.01 31.46
N TYR A 666 -1.10 -22.14 32.17
CA TYR A 666 -1.41 -23.44 31.57
C TYR A 666 -2.79 -23.47 30.90
N GLU A 667 -3.84 -23.02 31.59
CA GLU A 667 -5.19 -22.92 31.03
C GLU A 667 -5.26 -21.93 29.86
N ALA A 668 -4.54 -20.81 29.91
CA ALA A 668 -4.49 -19.84 28.82
C ALA A 668 -3.90 -20.49 27.54
N TYR A 669 -2.76 -21.17 27.67
CA TYR A 669 -2.17 -21.93 26.56
C TYR A 669 -3.04 -23.11 26.12
N GLN A 670 -3.76 -23.76 27.02
CA GLN A 670 -4.70 -24.84 26.66
C GLN A 670 -5.86 -24.33 25.81
N ASN A 671 -6.43 -23.16 26.12
CA ASN A 671 -7.48 -22.55 25.30
C ASN A 671 -6.97 -22.18 23.91
N VAL A 672 -5.74 -21.70 23.82
CA VAL A 672 -5.10 -21.37 22.53
C VAL A 672 -4.76 -22.63 21.74
N ALA A 673 -4.31 -23.69 22.41
CA ALA A 673 -4.05 -24.98 21.79
C ALA A 673 -5.32 -25.54 21.14
N ARG A 674 -6.49 -25.45 21.79
CA ARG A 674 -7.78 -25.87 21.18
C ARG A 674 -8.10 -25.12 19.88
N GLU A 675 -7.88 -23.81 19.84
CA GLU A 675 -8.05 -23.04 18.61
C GLU A 675 -7.04 -23.49 17.53
N ALA A 676 -5.78 -23.74 17.92
CA ALA A 676 -4.77 -24.25 17.00
C ALA A 676 -5.10 -25.63 16.46
N ASP A 677 -5.56 -26.55 17.30
CA ASP A 677 -5.96 -27.90 16.93
C ASP A 677 -7.13 -27.86 15.94
N TYR A 678 -8.14 -27.01 16.16
CA TYR A 678 -9.22 -26.81 15.19
C TYR A 678 -8.70 -26.41 13.79
N TRP A 679 -7.81 -25.42 13.71
CA TRP A 679 -7.26 -24.99 12.42
C TRP A 679 -6.29 -26.03 11.81
N LEU A 680 -5.64 -26.85 12.63
CA LEU A 680 -4.85 -28.00 12.17
C LEU A 680 -5.77 -29.11 11.63
N ASP A 681 -6.88 -29.39 12.28
CA ASP A 681 -7.87 -30.38 11.85
C ASP A 681 -8.47 -29.99 10.49
N VAL A 682 -8.76 -28.70 10.27
CA VAL A 682 -9.17 -28.18 8.95
C VAL A 682 -8.11 -28.48 7.87
N LEU A 683 -6.82 -28.35 8.19
CA LEU A 683 -5.72 -28.65 7.26
C LEU A 683 -5.54 -30.16 7.03
N PHE A 684 -5.56 -30.97 8.08
CA PHE A 684 -5.34 -32.41 8.00
C PHE A 684 -6.52 -33.16 7.39
N SER A 685 -7.75 -32.69 7.63
CA SER A 685 -8.96 -33.12 6.93
C SER A 685 -9.02 -32.65 5.48
N LYS A 686 -8.09 -31.76 5.07
CA LYS A 686 -8.07 -31.12 3.74
C LYS A 686 -9.34 -30.33 3.43
N GLY A 687 -9.97 -29.75 4.45
CA GLY A 687 -11.19 -28.96 4.32
C GLY A 687 -12.43 -29.77 3.96
N ALA A 688 -12.50 -31.06 4.35
CA ALA A 688 -13.61 -31.95 4.00
C ALA A 688 -15.01 -31.41 4.40
N ASP A 689 -15.07 -30.65 5.49
CA ASP A 689 -16.32 -30.07 6.03
C ASP A 689 -16.56 -28.62 5.55
N LEU A 690 -15.70 -28.08 4.69
CA LEU A 690 -15.81 -26.71 4.15
C LEU A 690 -16.28 -26.76 2.70
N SER A 691 -17.01 -25.73 2.27
CA SER A 691 -17.36 -25.56 0.86
C SER A 691 -16.12 -25.20 0.02
N ASP A 692 -16.13 -25.55 -1.27
CA ASP A 692 -15.04 -25.21 -2.19
C ASP A 692 -14.73 -23.70 -2.21
N SER A 693 -15.76 -22.85 -2.08
CA SER A 693 -15.60 -21.40 -1.97
C SER A 693 -14.85 -20.98 -0.71
N GLU A 694 -15.20 -21.55 0.44
CA GLU A 694 -14.55 -21.23 1.71
C GLU A 694 -13.09 -21.72 1.72
N VAL A 695 -12.84 -22.90 1.17
CA VAL A 695 -11.47 -23.43 1.01
C VAL A 695 -10.64 -22.51 0.12
N PHE A 696 -11.21 -22.07 -1.01
CA PHE A 696 -10.52 -21.14 -1.92
C PHE A 696 -10.19 -19.82 -1.22
N ASP A 697 -11.14 -19.23 -0.50
CA ASP A 697 -10.93 -17.98 0.22
C ASP A 697 -9.86 -18.11 1.29
N LEU A 698 -9.88 -19.19 2.08
CA LEU A 698 -8.92 -19.43 3.17
C LEU A 698 -7.49 -19.68 2.67
N ILE A 699 -7.33 -20.44 1.58
CA ILE A 699 -6.02 -20.87 1.05
C ILE A 699 -5.46 -19.85 0.04
N SER A 700 -6.28 -18.94 -0.47
CA SER A 700 -5.81 -17.90 -1.38
C SER A 700 -4.85 -16.92 -0.68
N GLU A 701 -3.76 -16.58 -1.39
CA GLU A 701 -2.84 -15.53 -0.98
C GLU A 701 -2.89 -14.39 -2.00
N ASN A 702 -3.32 -13.21 -1.55
CA ASN A 702 -3.32 -12.02 -2.39
C ASN A 702 -1.97 -11.28 -2.26
N ARG A 703 -1.30 -11.01 -3.38
CA ARG A 703 -0.09 -10.17 -3.41
C ARG A 703 -0.17 -9.16 -4.54
N SER A 704 0.06 -7.89 -4.21
CA SER A 704 0.14 -6.81 -5.21
C SER A 704 1.57 -6.63 -5.70
N MET A 705 1.73 -6.48 -7.02
CA MET A 705 3.00 -6.04 -7.62
C MET A 705 3.09 -4.52 -7.58
N SER A 706 4.28 -3.98 -7.29
CA SER A 706 4.53 -2.54 -7.21
C SER A 706 4.98 -1.92 -8.53
N LYS A 707 5.41 -2.75 -9.49
CA LYS A 707 5.88 -2.35 -10.81
C LYS A 707 5.23 -3.22 -11.89
N LYS A 708 5.44 -2.86 -13.16
CA LYS A 708 5.01 -3.70 -14.28
C LYS A 708 5.84 -4.98 -14.33
N LEU A 709 5.29 -6.03 -14.95
CA LEU A 709 5.94 -7.34 -15.01
C LEU A 709 7.34 -7.27 -15.67
N ASP A 710 7.47 -6.46 -16.72
CA ASP A 710 8.73 -6.27 -17.45
C ASP A 710 9.84 -5.62 -16.59
N ASP A 711 9.47 -4.75 -15.65
CA ASP A 711 10.41 -4.01 -14.79
C ASP A 711 11.10 -4.92 -13.77
N TYR A 712 10.55 -6.11 -13.50
CA TYR A 712 11.16 -7.10 -12.61
C TYR A 712 12.24 -7.94 -13.31
N GLY A 713 12.31 -7.93 -14.65
CA GLY A 713 13.33 -8.65 -15.42
C GLY A 713 13.45 -10.13 -15.05
N ALA A 714 14.64 -10.54 -14.60
CA ALA A 714 14.96 -11.93 -14.27
C ALA A 714 14.69 -12.32 -12.80
N GLN A 715 14.09 -11.43 -12.00
CA GLN A 715 13.77 -11.73 -10.61
C GLN A 715 12.74 -12.87 -10.50
N LYS A 716 12.83 -13.66 -9.43
CA LYS A 716 11.93 -14.80 -9.16
C LYS A 716 11.13 -14.53 -7.89
N SER A 717 9.81 -14.61 -8.01
CA SER A 717 8.87 -14.58 -6.88
C SER A 717 7.58 -15.30 -7.26
N THR A 718 6.75 -15.63 -6.26
CA THR A 718 5.41 -16.20 -6.48
C THR A 718 4.55 -15.24 -7.29
N SER A 719 4.53 -13.95 -6.95
CA SER A 719 3.78 -12.92 -7.67
C SER A 719 4.19 -12.79 -9.14
N ILE A 720 5.49 -12.80 -9.45
CA ILE A 720 5.99 -12.74 -10.83
C ILE A 720 5.55 -13.98 -11.61
N SER A 721 5.62 -15.16 -10.98
CA SER A 721 5.22 -16.42 -11.61
C SER A 721 3.71 -16.46 -11.87
N THR A 722 2.90 -16.00 -10.92
CA THR A 722 1.44 -15.88 -11.08
C THR A 722 1.09 -14.89 -12.18
N ALA A 723 1.71 -13.71 -12.23
CA ALA A 723 1.48 -12.73 -13.29
C ALA A 723 1.84 -13.26 -14.68
N LYS A 724 2.96 -13.99 -14.82
CA LYS A 724 3.34 -14.66 -16.08
C LYS A 724 2.30 -15.70 -16.50
N ARG A 725 1.83 -16.54 -15.56
CA ARG A 725 0.78 -17.53 -15.84
C ARG A 725 -0.55 -16.89 -16.19
N LEU A 726 -0.93 -15.80 -15.54
CA LEU A 726 -2.11 -15.03 -15.89
C LEU A 726 -1.99 -14.44 -17.30
N ALA A 727 -0.80 -13.97 -17.70
CA ALA A 727 -0.56 -13.46 -19.05
C ALA A 727 -0.68 -14.59 -20.09
N GLU A 728 -0.10 -15.75 -19.80
CA GLU A 728 -0.21 -16.94 -20.65
C GLU A 728 -1.65 -17.46 -20.76
N PHE A 729 -2.44 -17.38 -19.68
CA PHE A 729 -3.79 -17.93 -19.60
C PHE A 729 -4.87 -16.98 -20.13
N LEU A 730 -4.89 -15.73 -19.67
CA LEU A 730 -5.91 -14.72 -20.03
C LEU A 730 -5.51 -13.89 -21.26
N GLY A 731 -4.25 -14.01 -21.70
CA GLY A 731 -3.65 -13.23 -22.77
C GLY A 731 -2.83 -12.05 -22.23
N ASP A 732 -1.77 -11.69 -22.97
CA ASP A 732 -0.84 -10.62 -22.60
C ASP A 732 -1.54 -9.28 -22.30
N ASP A 733 -2.66 -9.00 -22.96
CA ASP A 733 -3.40 -7.74 -22.82
C ASP A 733 -4.01 -7.57 -21.42
N VAL A 734 -4.37 -8.67 -20.72
CA VAL A 734 -4.96 -8.62 -19.38
C VAL A 734 -3.91 -8.34 -18.29
N VAL A 735 -2.64 -8.67 -18.53
CA VAL A 735 -1.52 -8.42 -17.60
C VAL A 735 -0.74 -7.15 -17.94
N LYS A 736 -0.89 -6.62 -19.16
CA LYS A 736 -0.29 -5.36 -19.60
C LYS A 736 -0.94 -4.12 -18.97
N ASP A 737 -2.20 -4.20 -18.55
CA ASP A 737 -2.96 -3.03 -18.11
C ASP A 737 -2.99 -2.83 -16.59
N ALA A 738 -1.92 -2.21 -16.10
CA ALA A 738 -2.09 -0.96 -15.35
C ALA A 738 -1.86 0.17 -16.36
N VAL A 739 -2.94 0.69 -16.94
CA VAL A 739 -2.98 1.82 -17.91
C VAL A 739 -2.07 2.96 -17.40
N PRO A 740 -1.21 3.64 -18.21
CA PRO A 740 -1.35 3.93 -19.64
C PRO A 740 -0.07 3.77 -20.51
N ARG A 741 -0.23 3.68 -21.84
CA ARG A 741 0.06 4.74 -22.84
C ARG A 741 0.14 4.16 -24.27
N ILE A 742 -0.39 4.95 -25.19
CA ILE A 742 -0.31 4.94 -26.66
C ILE A 742 0.77 3.98 -27.24
N PRO A 743 0.41 3.06 -28.16
CA PRO A 743 1.39 2.18 -28.80
C PRO A 743 2.44 3.00 -29.57
N PHE A 744 3.71 2.58 -29.46
CA PHE A 744 4.75 3.10 -30.34
C PHE A 744 4.50 2.63 -31.79
N PRO A 745 4.94 3.39 -32.80
CA PRO A 745 4.92 2.92 -34.18
C PRO A 745 5.64 1.56 -34.32
N GLU A 746 5.09 0.67 -35.15
CA GLU A 746 5.51 -0.74 -35.32
C GLU A 746 7.02 -0.92 -35.64
N TRP A 747 7.64 0.09 -36.26
CA TRP A 747 9.06 0.11 -36.59
C TRP A 747 9.97 0.29 -35.36
N LEU A 748 9.52 0.99 -34.32
CA LEU A 748 10.29 1.23 -33.09
C LEU A 748 10.30 -0.03 -32.19
N GLU A 749 9.21 -0.78 -32.21
CA GLU A 749 9.03 -2.00 -31.43
C GLU A 749 9.84 -3.18 -32.01
N SER A 750 9.93 -3.25 -33.34
CA SER A 750 10.79 -4.21 -34.05
C SER A 750 12.27 -4.01 -33.75
N ARG A 751 12.73 -2.75 -33.66
CA ARG A 751 14.13 -2.40 -33.36
C ARG A 751 14.55 -2.73 -31.92
N ARG A 752 13.59 -2.71 -30.98
CA ARG A 752 13.80 -3.12 -29.58
C ARG A 752 13.92 -4.64 -29.42
N ARG A 753 13.11 -5.42 -30.14
CA ARG A 753 13.17 -6.90 -30.12
C ARG A 753 14.49 -7.44 -30.67
N GLN A 754 15.04 -6.82 -31.71
CA GLN A 754 16.35 -7.21 -32.26
C GLN A 754 17.49 -7.04 -31.23
N ARG A 755 17.53 -5.93 -30.49
CA ARG A 755 18.55 -5.68 -29.45
C ARG A 755 18.48 -6.66 -28.27
N ALA A 756 17.30 -7.21 -27.97
CA ALA A 756 17.14 -8.20 -26.90
C ALA A 756 17.64 -9.61 -27.28
N SER A 757 17.74 -9.90 -28.57
CA SER A 757 18.22 -11.21 -29.07
C SER A 757 19.76 -11.32 -29.09
N ASP A 758 20.46 -10.19 -28.97
CA ASP A 758 21.93 -10.09 -29.05
C ASP A 758 22.70 -10.65 -27.84
N HIS A 759 22.00 -11.10 -26.79
CA HIS A 759 22.62 -11.53 -25.51
C HIS A 759 22.27 -12.97 -25.09
N LYS A 760 21.95 -13.86 -26.03
CA LYS A 760 21.80 -15.30 -25.74
C LYS A 760 23.03 -16.06 -26.20
N GLN A 761 23.81 -16.55 -25.24
CA GLN A 761 24.90 -17.49 -25.45
C GLN A 761 24.31 -18.83 -25.95
N PRO A 762 24.80 -19.40 -27.07
CA PRO A 762 24.34 -20.72 -27.53
C PRO A 762 24.76 -21.82 -26.55
N LYS A 763 24.02 -22.94 -26.58
CA LYS A 763 24.22 -24.06 -25.65
C LYS A 763 25.51 -24.81 -25.99
N ILE A 764 26.20 -25.30 -24.96
CA ILE A 764 27.46 -26.08 -25.10
C ILE A 764 27.32 -27.35 -25.95
N THR A 765 26.08 -27.81 -26.19
CA THR A 765 25.75 -28.93 -27.07
C THR A 765 25.96 -28.64 -28.55
N ASP A 766 26.01 -27.37 -28.95
CA ASP A 766 26.24 -26.96 -30.34
C ASP A 766 27.74 -26.97 -30.71
N VAL A 767 28.63 -27.23 -29.73
CA VAL A 767 30.10 -27.31 -29.90
C VAL A 767 30.57 -28.69 -30.38
N PHE A 768 29.73 -29.72 -30.30
CA PHE A 768 30.12 -31.13 -30.56
C PHE A 768 29.45 -31.78 -31.77
N LYS A 769 29.04 -31.02 -32.79
CA LYS A 769 28.60 -31.64 -34.06
C LYS A 769 29.80 -31.87 -34.99
N PRO A 770 29.98 -33.08 -35.53
CA PRO A 770 31.09 -33.39 -36.43
C PRO A 770 30.99 -32.61 -37.74
N ILE A 771 32.13 -32.10 -38.18
CA ILE A 771 32.30 -31.31 -39.41
C ILE A 771 32.37 -32.28 -40.60
N SER A 772 31.51 -32.10 -41.60
CA SER A 772 31.73 -32.63 -42.95
C SER A 772 32.28 -31.51 -43.84
N ASN A 773 33.50 -31.73 -44.30
CA ASN A 773 34.26 -30.84 -45.18
C ASN A 773 33.56 -30.60 -46.51
N ASN A 774 33.45 -29.33 -46.90
CA ASN A 774 33.99 -28.85 -48.17
C ASN A 774 34.27 -27.35 -48.05
N ILE A 775 35.57 -27.05 -48.01
CA ILE A 775 36.21 -25.75 -48.08
C ILE A 775 36.52 -25.47 -49.55
N ILE A 776 36.20 -24.27 -50.06
CA ILE A 776 37.03 -23.40 -50.93
C ILE A 776 36.53 -21.97 -50.63
N GLU A 777 37.22 -21.15 -49.81
CA GLU A 777 38.20 -20.09 -50.18
C GLU A 777 37.63 -19.05 -51.17
N SER A 778 37.77 -17.72 -51.07
CA SER A 778 38.62 -16.79 -50.29
C SER A 778 38.06 -15.35 -50.52
N GLN A 779 37.96 -14.51 -49.48
CA GLN A 779 38.69 -13.23 -49.27
C GLN A 779 38.28 -11.94 -50.04
N PHE A 780 38.05 -10.86 -49.26
CA PHE A 780 38.22 -9.40 -49.52
C PHE A 780 37.33 -8.76 -50.62
N ASP A 781 36.89 -7.48 -50.63
CA ASP A 781 37.26 -6.19 -49.98
C ASP A 781 36.11 -5.17 -50.28
N VAL A 782 35.69 -4.26 -49.37
CA VAL A 782 36.01 -2.81 -49.28
C VAL A 782 35.08 -1.83 -50.05
N GLU A 783 34.61 -0.79 -49.32
CA GLU A 783 34.16 0.58 -49.74
C GLU A 783 32.89 0.75 -50.60
N ASP A 784 32.11 1.85 -50.61
CA ASP A 784 31.86 3.02 -49.76
C ASP A 784 30.62 3.75 -50.37
N ILE A 785 30.06 4.73 -49.65
CA ILE A 785 29.42 5.98 -50.17
C ILE A 785 28.03 5.97 -50.89
N CYS A 786 27.12 6.70 -50.22
CA CYS A 786 26.14 7.72 -50.65
C CYS A 786 25.16 7.58 -51.84
N GLU A 787 23.93 8.03 -51.52
CA GLU A 787 23.01 8.91 -52.26
C GLU A 787 22.34 8.49 -53.59
N GLY A 788 21.06 8.84 -53.69
CA GLY A 788 20.51 9.43 -54.92
C GLY A 788 19.59 8.55 -55.78
N SER A 789 18.29 8.79 -55.61
CA SER A 789 17.32 9.08 -56.69
C SER A 789 17.25 8.23 -57.99
N ALA A 790 16.02 7.76 -58.22
CA ALA A 790 15.24 7.92 -59.45
C ALA A 790 15.44 6.97 -60.67
N LEU A 791 14.27 6.51 -61.12
CA LEU A 791 13.82 6.26 -62.49
C LEU A 791 14.28 4.99 -63.26
N ASN A 792 13.27 4.15 -63.49
CA ASN A 792 12.73 3.73 -64.79
C ASN A 792 13.55 2.89 -65.79
N ARG A 793 12.79 1.95 -66.38
CA ARG A 793 12.87 1.40 -67.74
C ARG A 793 13.98 0.37 -67.97
N THR A 794 13.81 -0.71 -68.74
CA THR A 794 12.73 -1.39 -69.50
C THR A 794 13.42 -2.62 -70.13
N THR A 795 12.65 -3.66 -70.45
CA THR A 795 12.84 -4.59 -71.59
C THR A 795 14.11 -5.47 -71.56
N GLU A 796 14.09 -6.77 -71.87
CA GLU A 796 13.68 -7.39 -73.14
C GLU A 796 13.85 -8.93 -72.96
N THR A 797 12.83 -9.73 -73.26
CA THR A 797 12.77 -10.75 -74.34
C THR A 797 13.57 -12.06 -74.14
N ALA A 798 12.86 -13.19 -74.09
CA ALA A 798 12.89 -14.30 -75.08
C ALA A 798 13.90 -15.40 -74.65
N ASP A 799 13.71 -16.71 -74.81
CA ASP A 799 12.85 -17.52 -75.66
C ASP A 799 12.71 -18.95 -75.06
N ASN A 800 11.59 -19.61 -75.39
CA ASN A 800 11.39 -21.01 -75.85
C ASN A 800 12.58 -22.02 -75.78
N SER A 801 12.46 -23.35 -75.57
CA SER A 801 11.39 -24.35 -75.68
C SER A 801 11.97 -25.79 -75.49
N ILE A 802 11.11 -26.83 -75.58
CA ILE A 802 11.36 -28.27 -75.90
C ILE A 802 11.46 -29.24 -74.68
N CYS A 803 10.41 -30.02 -74.35
CA CYS A 803 9.98 -31.40 -74.78
C CYS A 803 10.73 -32.51 -74.02
N ASP A 804 10.25 -33.73 -73.74
CA ASP A 804 8.97 -34.48 -73.82
C ASP A 804 9.15 -35.73 -72.91
N ASP A 805 8.12 -36.59 -72.86
CA ASP A 805 8.11 -38.03 -72.55
C ASP A 805 7.44 -38.53 -71.25
N THR A 806 6.24 -39.03 -71.50
CA THR A 806 5.38 -39.97 -70.76
C THR A 806 6.01 -41.34 -70.48
N VAL A 807 5.50 -42.05 -69.45
CA VAL A 807 4.84 -43.40 -69.56
C VAL A 807 4.40 -43.90 -68.18
N THR A 808 3.13 -44.31 -68.11
CA THR A 808 2.43 -44.99 -67.02
C THR A 808 2.63 -46.51 -67.01
N LEU A 809 2.61 -47.17 -65.84
CA LEU A 809 2.12 -48.56 -65.68
C LEU A 809 1.43 -48.81 -64.31
N ARG A 810 0.41 -49.67 -64.34
CA ARG A 810 -0.73 -49.88 -63.40
C ARG A 810 -0.56 -51.00 -62.35
N LYS A 811 -1.50 -51.01 -61.37
CA LYS A 811 -2.28 -52.12 -60.72
C LYS A 811 -2.13 -52.13 -59.19
N ARG A 812 -3.12 -52.42 -58.33
CA ARG A 812 -4.48 -53.03 -58.43
C ARG A 812 -5.23 -52.70 -57.13
N ALA A 813 -6.56 -52.63 -57.18
CA ALA A 813 -7.46 -52.68 -56.01
C ALA A 813 -8.18 -54.04 -55.98
N ARG A 814 -8.51 -54.54 -54.77
CA ARG A 814 -9.70 -55.36 -54.51
C ARG A 814 -10.02 -55.46 -53.02
N ASP A 815 -11.32 -55.52 -52.76
CA ASP A 815 -12.09 -55.47 -51.52
C ASP A 815 -12.01 -56.75 -50.67
N ASP A 816 -12.45 -56.67 -49.41
CA ASP A 816 -13.30 -57.67 -48.75
C ASP A 816 -13.94 -57.10 -47.46
N GLU A 817 -15.27 -57.17 -47.38
CA GLU A 817 -16.11 -57.03 -46.18
C GLU A 817 -16.50 -58.42 -45.67
N VAL A 818 -16.48 -58.67 -44.34
CA VAL A 818 -17.43 -59.56 -43.61
C VAL A 818 -17.56 -59.12 -42.14
N GLU A 819 -18.81 -59.12 -41.65
CA GLU A 819 -19.34 -58.73 -40.33
C GLU A 819 -19.00 -59.67 -39.14
N GLY A 820 -19.22 -59.21 -37.89
CA GLY A 820 -19.45 -60.10 -36.72
C GLY A 820 -19.26 -59.56 -35.28
N ILE A 821 -20.27 -58.84 -34.75
CA ILE A 821 -20.90 -58.88 -33.40
C ILE A 821 -20.08 -59.11 -32.09
N ALA A 822 -20.19 -58.09 -31.20
CA ALA A 822 -20.26 -58.06 -29.73
C ALA A 822 -19.18 -58.68 -28.81
N SER A 823 -18.57 -57.86 -27.95
CA SER A 823 -18.92 -57.77 -26.51
C SER A 823 -18.14 -56.67 -25.78
N SER A 824 -18.77 -56.17 -24.72
CA SER A 824 -18.36 -55.14 -23.79
C SER A 824 -17.20 -55.53 -22.88
N GLU A 825 -16.62 -54.51 -22.22
CA GLU A 825 -15.70 -54.56 -21.05
C GLU A 825 -14.19 -54.50 -21.36
N ASN A 826 -13.63 -53.28 -21.46
CA ASN A 826 -12.35 -52.88 -20.78
C ASN A 826 -11.78 -51.50 -21.18
N GLU A 827 -12.58 -50.45 -21.33
CA GLU A 827 -12.06 -49.07 -21.50
C GLU A 827 -12.44 -48.13 -20.35
N GLN A 828 -12.45 -48.67 -19.14
CA GLN A 828 -12.44 -47.86 -17.90
C GLN A 828 -11.34 -48.36 -16.98
N ARG A 829 -10.07 -48.12 -17.35
CA ARG A 829 -8.92 -48.02 -16.42
C ARG A 829 -7.64 -47.77 -17.22
N GLN A 830 -7.42 -46.52 -17.59
CA GLN A 830 -6.07 -45.95 -17.65
C GLN A 830 -6.15 -44.42 -17.69
N LEU A 831 -6.64 -43.85 -16.59
CA LEU A 831 -6.30 -42.50 -16.19
C LEU A 831 -5.16 -42.61 -15.18
N LYS A 832 -3.94 -42.19 -15.56
CA LYS A 832 -3.00 -41.49 -14.68
C LYS A 832 -1.73 -41.11 -15.45
N HIS A 833 -1.44 -39.81 -15.35
CA HIS A 833 -0.12 -39.14 -15.45
C HIS A 833 0.22 -38.31 -16.70
N PHE A 834 0.49 -37.03 -16.36
CA PHE A 834 1.25 -35.97 -17.02
C PHE A 834 0.58 -34.90 -17.89
N ARG A 835 0.75 -33.67 -17.39
CA ARG A 835 0.53 -32.35 -17.97
C ARG A 835 1.58 -32.06 -19.05
N THR A 836 1.11 -31.67 -20.23
CA THR A 836 1.71 -30.64 -21.10
C THR A 836 0.64 -30.21 -22.11
N GLU A 837 -0.04 -29.09 -21.86
CA GLU A 837 -0.91 -28.45 -22.86
C GLU A 837 -0.06 -27.63 -23.84
N GLU A 838 0.73 -28.31 -24.68
CA GLU A 838 1.40 -27.66 -25.79
C GLU A 838 0.43 -27.47 -26.97
N LEU A 839 0.64 -26.41 -27.75
CA LEU A 839 -0.09 -26.17 -28.99
C LEU A 839 0.14 -27.39 -29.91
N PRO A 840 -0.89 -28.06 -30.47
CA PRO A 840 -0.71 -29.32 -31.21
C PRO A 840 0.02 -29.19 -32.55
N VAL A 841 0.58 -28.01 -32.85
CA VAL A 841 1.06 -27.64 -34.18
C VAL A 841 2.38 -26.87 -34.05
N GLU A 842 3.42 -27.34 -34.72
CA GLU A 842 4.72 -26.65 -34.79
C GLU A 842 4.58 -25.24 -35.36
N ARG A 843 5.37 -24.31 -34.80
CA ARG A 843 5.38 -22.91 -35.24
C ARG A 843 5.99 -22.79 -36.63
N LYS A 844 5.17 -22.42 -37.61
CA LYS A 844 5.58 -22.15 -38.99
C LYS A 844 5.81 -20.65 -39.20
N THR A 845 6.74 -20.29 -40.07
CA THR A 845 7.07 -18.89 -40.40
C THR A 845 7.00 -18.64 -41.90
N ILE A 846 6.68 -17.40 -42.31
CA ILE A 846 6.59 -17.04 -43.74
C ILE A 846 7.90 -17.31 -44.47
N THR A 847 9.03 -16.93 -43.85
CA THR A 847 10.37 -17.03 -44.42
C THR A 847 10.92 -18.45 -44.45
N GLY A 848 10.52 -19.31 -43.51
CA GLY A 848 11.01 -20.69 -43.43
C GLY A 848 10.12 -21.73 -44.11
N ASP A 849 8.79 -21.57 -44.05
CA ASP A 849 7.83 -22.63 -44.42
C ASP A 849 6.83 -22.19 -45.51
N GLY A 850 6.93 -20.94 -45.97
CA GLY A 850 6.03 -20.37 -46.96
C GLY A 850 4.69 -19.89 -46.40
N VAL A 851 4.05 -18.98 -47.15
CA VAL A 851 2.82 -18.29 -46.74
C VAL A 851 1.66 -19.25 -46.46
N VAL A 852 1.53 -20.32 -47.25
CA VAL A 852 0.41 -21.28 -47.14
C VAL A 852 0.50 -22.10 -45.85
N ALA A 853 1.69 -22.59 -45.48
CA ALA A 853 1.89 -23.34 -44.25
C ALA A 853 1.73 -22.44 -43.02
N TRP A 854 2.21 -21.20 -43.10
CA TRP A 854 2.03 -20.18 -42.06
C TRP A 854 0.55 -19.83 -41.82
N ILE A 855 -0.25 -19.66 -42.88
CA ILE A 855 -1.70 -19.42 -42.77
C ILE A 855 -2.41 -20.63 -42.16
N ARG A 856 -2.02 -21.86 -42.51
CA ARG A 856 -2.57 -23.09 -41.92
C ARG A 856 -2.29 -23.16 -40.41
N TYR A 857 -1.06 -22.84 -40.00
CA TYR A 857 -0.69 -22.70 -38.59
C TYR A 857 -1.53 -21.62 -37.88
N LEU A 858 -1.69 -20.43 -38.48
CA LEU A 858 -2.50 -19.36 -37.89
C LEU A 858 -3.97 -19.75 -37.73
N LYS A 859 -4.56 -20.39 -38.74
CA LYS A 859 -5.95 -20.88 -38.67
C LYS A 859 -6.11 -21.92 -37.56
N ALA A 860 -5.16 -22.85 -37.41
CA ALA A 860 -5.18 -23.84 -36.33
C ALA A 860 -5.00 -23.18 -34.95
N ARG A 861 -4.08 -22.22 -34.83
CA ARG A 861 -3.87 -21.44 -33.60
C ARG A 861 -5.09 -20.61 -33.22
N TRP A 862 -5.72 -19.93 -34.18
CA TRP A 862 -6.94 -19.18 -33.96
C TRP A 862 -8.12 -20.08 -33.60
N LYS A 863 -8.24 -21.26 -34.23
CA LYS A 863 -9.25 -22.25 -33.86
C LYS A 863 -9.07 -22.69 -32.41
N TRP A 864 -7.85 -23.05 -32.02
CA TRP A 864 -7.50 -23.44 -30.65
C TRP A 864 -7.74 -22.31 -29.63
N LEU A 865 -7.35 -21.07 -29.95
CA LEU A 865 -7.64 -19.87 -29.14
C LEU A 865 -9.15 -19.63 -28.98
N LYS A 866 -9.92 -19.80 -30.06
CA LYS A 866 -11.38 -19.63 -30.08
C LYS A 866 -12.08 -20.72 -29.28
N GLU A 867 -11.52 -21.94 -29.26
CA GLU A 867 -11.99 -23.05 -28.43
C GLU A 867 -11.67 -22.83 -26.94
N LYS A 868 -10.48 -22.30 -26.60
CA LYS A 868 -10.15 -21.85 -25.23
C LYS A 868 -11.06 -20.71 -24.78
N GLN A 869 -11.28 -19.69 -25.63
CA GLN A 869 -12.24 -18.62 -25.33
C GLN A 869 -13.68 -19.13 -25.17
N ARG A 870 -14.09 -20.14 -25.94
CA ARG A 870 -15.41 -20.80 -25.76
C ARG A 870 -15.54 -21.52 -24.43
N LYS A 871 -14.47 -22.17 -23.93
CA LYS A 871 -14.46 -22.81 -22.60
C LYS A 871 -14.51 -21.81 -21.44
N VAL A 872 -14.09 -20.56 -21.67
CA VAL A 872 -14.13 -19.46 -20.69
C VAL A 872 -15.45 -18.68 -20.75
N MET A 873 -16.25 -18.81 -21.81
CA MET A 873 -17.57 -18.16 -21.92
C MET A 873 -18.64 -18.87 -21.08
N PHE A 874 -18.62 -18.62 -19.77
CA PHE A 874 -19.83 -18.64 -18.94
C PHE A 874 -20.26 -17.21 -18.50
N THR A 875 -19.66 -16.16 -19.08
CA THR A 875 -20.04 -14.75 -18.88
C THR A 875 -20.33 -14.05 -20.21
N PRO A 876 -21.38 -13.21 -20.33
CA PRO A 876 -21.70 -12.56 -21.59
C PRO A 876 -20.78 -11.37 -21.85
N SER A 877 -20.15 -11.39 -23.04
CA SER A 877 -19.36 -10.33 -23.66
C SER A 877 -19.99 -8.94 -23.53
N SER A 878 -19.28 -8.02 -22.87
CA SER A 878 -19.35 -6.59 -23.17
C SER A 878 -17.94 -6.07 -23.47
N ARG A 879 -17.49 -6.23 -24.72
CA ARG A 879 -16.38 -5.45 -25.27
C ARG A 879 -16.94 -4.42 -26.26
N GLY A 880 -16.37 -3.21 -26.19
CA GLY A 880 -16.86 -1.97 -26.81
C GLY A 880 -17.11 -2.05 -28.32
N LEU A 881 -18.10 -1.27 -28.76
CA LEU A 881 -18.67 -1.27 -30.11
C LEU A 881 -18.85 0.19 -30.56
N ASN A 882 -17.85 0.83 -31.17
CA ASN A 882 -17.93 2.27 -31.45
C ASN A 882 -18.43 2.61 -32.89
N ALA A 883 -18.47 1.65 -33.82
CA ALA A 883 -19.01 1.87 -35.18
C ALA A 883 -20.34 1.16 -35.46
N LEU A 884 -20.60 0.04 -34.75
CA LEU A 884 -21.86 -0.71 -34.87
C LEU A 884 -23.03 -0.04 -34.14
N GLN A 885 -22.73 0.90 -33.23
CA GLN A 885 -23.71 1.49 -32.32
C GLN A 885 -24.76 2.31 -33.06
N SER A 886 -24.38 3.18 -34.01
CA SER A 886 -25.34 3.94 -34.84
C SER A 886 -26.27 3.02 -35.65
N MET A 887 -25.73 1.93 -36.21
CA MET A 887 -26.48 0.94 -36.99
C MET A 887 -27.43 0.10 -36.11
N VAL A 888 -27.03 -0.20 -34.88
CA VAL A 888 -27.84 -0.94 -33.90
C VAL A 888 -28.90 -0.04 -33.24
N GLU A 889 -28.59 1.22 -32.92
CA GLU A 889 -29.53 2.20 -32.35
C GLU A 889 -30.68 2.50 -33.33
N SER A 890 -30.36 2.75 -34.62
CA SER A 890 -31.36 2.97 -35.66
C SER A 890 -32.29 1.76 -35.83
N ASN A 891 -31.74 0.54 -35.75
CA ASN A 891 -32.53 -0.69 -35.80
C ASN A 891 -33.38 -0.87 -34.53
N ARG A 892 -32.87 -0.55 -33.34
CA ARG A 892 -33.61 -0.68 -32.06
C ARG A 892 -34.80 0.27 -31.97
N ARG A 893 -34.66 1.52 -32.43
CA ARG A 893 -35.74 2.50 -32.45
C ARG A 893 -36.86 2.05 -33.39
N THR A 894 -36.47 1.66 -34.61
CA THR A 894 -37.38 1.09 -35.61
C THR A 894 -38.14 -0.13 -35.07
N MET A 895 -37.47 -1.02 -34.34
CA MET A 895 -38.11 -2.21 -33.75
C MET A 895 -39.14 -1.89 -32.65
N ARG A 896 -38.99 -0.83 -31.86
CA ARG A 896 -39.95 -0.50 -30.79
C ARG A 896 -41.25 0.12 -31.30
N GLU A 897 -41.17 0.84 -32.41
CA GLU A 897 -42.28 1.64 -32.95
C GLU A 897 -43.14 0.86 -33.96
N THR A 898 -42.77 -0.38 -34.28
CA THR A 898 -43.41 -1.21 -35.32
C THR A 898 -43.95 -2.52 -34.78
N TYR A 899 -45.04 -3.02 -35.37
CA TYR A 899 -45.58 -4.34 -35.04
C TYR A 899 -44.66 -5.46 -35.55
N TRP A 900 -44.49 -6.52 -34.74
CA TRP A 900 -43.66 -7.67 -35.09
C TRP A 900 -44.56 -8.78 -35.64
N GLN A 901 -44.26 -9.25 -36.85
CA GLN A 901 -44.90 -10.46 -37.38
C GLN A 901 -44.03 -11.66 -37.03
N LEU A 902 -44.48 -12.48 -36.09
CA LEU A 902 -43.77 -13.68 -35.69
C LEU A 902 -43.94 -14.78 -36.74
N LEU A 903 -42.83 -15.23 -37.32
CA LEU A 903 -42.82 -16.34 -38.28
C LEU A 903 -42.60 -17.68 -37.61
N GLN A 904 -41.60 -17.76 -36.73
CA GLN A 904 -41.19 -19.01 -36.11
C GLN A 904 -40.52 -18.77 -34.76
N LEU A 905 -40.89 -19.61 -33.79
CA LEU A 905 -40.13 -19.84 -32.57
C LEU A 905 -39.53 -21.24 -32.66
N SER A 906 -38.21 -21.35 -32.51
CA SER A 906 -37.53 -22.63 -32.44
C SER A 906 -36.66 -22.70 -31.19
N GLU A 907 -36.59 -23.86 -30.57
CA GLU A 907 -35.70 -24.08 -29.42
C GLU A 907 -34.23 -23.89 -29.85
N SER A 908 -33.45 -23.20 -29.02
CA SER A 908 -32.01 -23.13 -29.23
C SER A 908 -31.30 -24.27 -28.47
N LEU A 909 -30.01 -24.47 -28.75
CA LEU A 909 -29.16 -25.40 -28.01
C LEU A 909 -29.07 -25.07 -26.50
N SER A 910 -29.38 -23.83 -26.12
CA SER A 910 -29.40 -23.34 -24.75
C SER A 910 -30.84 -23.30 -24.22
N ARG A 911 -31.13 -24.10 -23.20
CA ARG A 911 -32.45 -24.10 -22.52
C ARG A 911 -32.77 -22.69 -21.97
N GLY A 912 -34.02 -22.25 -22.14
CA GLY A 912 -34.48 -20.90 -21.75
C GLY A 912 -34.22 -19.82 -22.79
N ILE A 913 -33.54 -20.13 -23.89
CA ILE A 913 -33.38 -19.22 -25.03
C ILE A 913 -34.08 -19.83 -26.24
N LEU A 914 -35.09 -19.15 -26.77
CA LEU A 914 -35.75 -19.49 -28.02
C LEU A 914 -35.20 -18.62 -29.14
N THR A 915 -34.96 -19.21 -30.31
CA THR A 915 -34.67 -18.46 -31.52
C THR A 915 -35.99 -18.02 -32.13
N MET A 916 -36.17 -16.71 -32.24
CA MET A 916 -37.37 -16.06 -32.74
C MET A 916 -37.09 -15.42 -34.10
N TRP A 917 -37.79 -15.86 -35.13
CA TRP A 917 -37.76 -15.25 -36.45
C TRP A 917 -38.95 -14.32 -36.60
N VAL A 918 -38.69 -13.03 -36.77
CA VAL A 918 -39.72 -11.98 -36.91
C VAL A 918 -39.52 -11.20 -38.19
N ILE A 919 -40.62 -10.79 -38.82
CA ILE A 919 -40.61 -9.73 -39.84
C ILE A 919 -40.91 -8.41 -39.15
N VAL A 920 -40.01 -7.45 -39.35
CA VAL A 920 -40.17 -6.06 -38.90
C VAL A 920 -39.91 -5.16 -40.11
N ASN A 921 -40.88 -4.34 -40.49
CA ASN A 921 -40.82 -3.46 -41.68
C ASN A 921 -40.38 -4.17 -42.98
N GLY A 922 -40.95 -5.35 -43.26
CA GLY A 922 -40.66 -6.12 -44.47
C GLY A 922 -39.28 -6.81 -44.49
N ARG A 923 -38.51 -6.74 -43.39
CA ARG A 923 -37.23 -7.45 -43.24
C ARG A 923 -37.36 -8.57 -42.21
N MET A 924 -36.94 -9.77 -42.59
CA MET A 924 -36.84 -10.91 -41.68
C MET A 924 -35.59 -10.76 -40.79
N LEU A 925 -35.79 -10.89 -39.48
CA LEU A 925 -34.76 -10.78 -38.45
C LEU A 925 -34.78 -12.01 -37.55
N ARG A 926 -33.58 -12.47 -37.19
CA ARG A 926 -33.38 -13.51 -36.18
C ARG A 926 -33.05 -12.86 -34.85
N MET A 927 -33.87 -13.10 -33.84
CA MET A 927 -33.72 -12.60 -32.49
C MET A 927 -33.67 -13.77 -31.49
N ASN A 928 -33.03 -13.56 -30.35
CA ASN A 928 -33.06 -14.53 -29.26
C ASN A 928 -34.07 -14.04 -28.22
N LEU A 929 -35.10 -14.84 -27.94
CA LEU A 929 -36.07 -14.61 -26.89
C LEU A 929 -35.62 -15.35 -25.63
N HIS A 930 -35.29 -14.61 -24.59
CA HIS A 930 -34.97 -15.16 -23.28
C HIS A 930 -36.27 -15.38 -22.50
N VAL A 931 -36.58 -16.63 -22.16
CA VAL A 931 -37.79 -17.01 -21.44
C VAL A 931 -37.38 -17.44 -20.02
N PRO A 932 -37.72 -16.65 -18.99
CA PRO A 932 -37.43 -17.02 -17.62
C PRO A 932 -38.33 -18.17 -17.15
N ARG A 933 -37.84 -18.96 -16.19
CA ARG A 933 -38.60 -19.98 -15.49
C ARG A 933 -39.43 -19.32 -14.39
N ILE A 934 -40.74 -19.46 -14.45
CA ILE A 934 -41.66 -18.96 -13.43
C ILE A 934 -42.15 -20.13 -12.59
N PHE A 935 -41.97 -20.06 -11.27
CA PHE A 935 -42.52 -21.02 -10.33
C PHE A 935 -43.32 -20.32 -9.22
N TYR A 936 -44.31 -21.03 -8.70
CA TYR A 936 -45.19 -20.56 -7.64
C TYR A 936 -44.95 -21.43 -6.41
N VAL A 937 -44.50 -20.83 -5.31
CA VAL A 937 -44.23 -21.53 -4.04
C VAL A 937 -45.25 -21.08 -3.02
N ASN A 938 -46.00 -22.03 -2.47
CA ASN A 938 -46.93 -21.80 -1.37
C ASN A 938 -46.23 -22.11 -0.06
N ASP A 939 -45.70 -21.09 0.59
CA ASP A 939 -44.93 -21.24 1.82
C ASP A 939 -45.83 -21.16 3.06
N ARG A 940 -45.42 -21.83 4.15
CA ARG A 940 -46.14 -21.81 5.43
C ARG A 940 -45.86 -20.54 6.22
N GLU A 941 -44.69 -19.94 6.04
CA GLU A 941 -44.25 -18.70 6.70
C GLU A 941 -44.18 -17.54 5.70
N SER A 942 -44.27 -16.30 6.19
CA SER A 942 -44.19 -15.11 5.34
C SER A 942 -42.73 -14.82 4.99
N ASN A 943 -42.37 -14.91 3.71
CA ASN A 943 -41.02 -14.66 3.22
C ASN A 943 -41.04 -13.47 2.24
N GLU A 944 -41.07 -12.25 2.78
CA GLU A 944 -41.20 -11.00 2.02
C GLU A 944 -39.95 -10.63 1.19
N ALA A 945 -38.82 -11.33 1.38
CA ALA A 945 -37.52 -10.89 0.90
C ALA A 945 -37.19 -11.25 -0.56
N GLN A 946 -37.88 -12.18 -1.22
CA GLN A 946 -37.42 -12.74 -2.51
C GLN A 946 -38.49 -13.05 -3.57
N GLY A 947 -39.78 -12.88 -3.31
CA GLY A 947 -40.86 -13.25 -4.25
C GLY A 947 -42.04 -12.29 -4.26
N THR A 948 -42.77 -12.23 -5.37
CA THR A 948 -43.99 -11.40 -5.48
C THR A 948 -45.18 -12.19 -4.94
N LEU A 949 -45.85 -11.70 -3.89
CA LEU A 949 -47.07 -12.33 -3.37
C LEU A 949 -48.18 -12.30 -4.44
N VAL A 950 -48.80 -13.44 -4.70
CA VAL A 950 -49.84 -13.58 -5.74
C VAL A 950 -51.04 -14.37 -5.22
N LYS A 951 -52.24 -13.95 -5.64
CA LYS A 951 -53.48 -14.69 -5.36
C LYS A 951 -53.84 -15.53 -6.59
N LYS A 952 -53.58 -16.84 -6.53
CA LYS A 952 -53.96 -17.81 -7.56
C LYS A 952 -54.51 -19.09 -6.94
N THR A 953 -55.46 -19.72 -7.63
CA THR A 953 -55.97 -21.04 -7.23
C THR A 953 -54.91 -22.10 -7.49
N LEU A 954 -54.53 -22.84 -6.44
CA LEU A 954 -53.55 -23.93 -6.57
C LEU A 954 -54.19 -25.17 -7.20
N PRO A 955 -53.41 -25.97 -7.96
CA PRO A 955 -53.88 -27.24 -8.48
C PRO A 955 -54.44 -28.13 -7.35
N ARG A 956 -55.55 -28.83 -7.65
CA ARG A 956 -56.27 -29.68 -6.68
C ARG A 956 -56.87 -28.94 -5.47
N MET A 957 -57.16 -27.64 -5.59
CA MET A 957 -57.84 -26.82 -4.56
C MET A 957 -57.11 -26.80 -3.21
N LYS A 958 -55.77 -26.90 -3.22
CA LYS A 958 -54.99 -26.78 -1.98
C LYS A 958 -55.13 -25.36 -1.40
N PRO A 959 -55.17 -25.21 -0.06
CA PRO A 959 -55.27 -23.90 0.57
C PRO A 959 -54.04 -23.06 0.25
N VAL A 960 -54.28 -21.82 -0.17
CA VAL A 960 -53.25 -20.80 -0.40
C VAL A 960 -52.94 -20.15 0.94
N ILE A 961 -51.70 -20.29 1.40
CA ILE A 961 -51.21 -19.69 2.65
C ILE A 961 -50.45 -18.42 2.26
N ASN A 962 -49.16 -18.54 1.92
CA ASN A 962 -48.34 -17.47 1.35
C ASN A 962 -47.81 -17.88 -0.02
N LEU A 963 -48.56 -17.56 -1.09
CA LEU A 963 -48.19 -17.94 -2.45
C LEU A 963 -47.32 -16.86 -3.11
N TYR A 964 -46.05 -17.17 -3.35
CA TYR A 964 -45.11 -16.29 -4.00
C TYR A 964 -44.82 -16.75 -5.43
N ARG A 965 -44.77 -15.79 -6.35
CA ARG A 965 -44.28 -15.97 -7.73
C ARG A 965 -42.80 -15.61 -7.75
N TYR A 966 -41.99 -16.56 -8.22
CA TYR A 966 -40.58 -16.35 -8.50
C TYR A 966 -40.35 -16.42 -10.01
N SER A 967 -39.46 -15.56 -10.51
CA SER A 967 -39.01 -15.55 -11.90
C SER A 967 -37.50 -15.70 -11.88
N VAL A 968 -36.99 -16.82 -12.38
CA VAL A 968 -35.56 -17.16 -12.35
C VAL A 968 -35.11 -17.46 -13.78
N ASP A 969 -33.93 -16.97 -14.16
CA ASP A 969 -33.34 -17.34 -15.46
C ASP A 969 -33.07 -18.85 -15.51
N GLU A 970 -33.37 -19.50 -16.64
CA GLU A 970 -33.22 -20.95 -16.78
C GLU A 970 -31.76 -21.38 -16.56
N SER A 971 -30.77 -20.56 -16.91
CA SER A 971 -29.35 -20.86 -16.67
C SER A 971 -29.04 -21.01 -15.17
N ARG A 972 -29.61 -20.12 -14.34
CA ARG A 972 -29.46 -20.15 -12.88
C ARG A 972 -30.18 -21.34 -12.26
N PHE A 973 -31.37 -21.67 -12.76
CA PHE A 973 -32.10 -22.86 -12.33
C PHE A 973 -31.32 -24.15 -12.64
N GLN A 974 -30.74 -24.25 -13.85
CA GLN A 974 -29.92 -25.39 -14.24
C GLN A 974 -28.61 -25.49 -13.43
N SER A 975 -27.98 -24.37 -13.08
CA SER A 975 -26.77 -24.39 -12.23
C SER A 975 -27.07 -24.81 -10.79
N SER A 976 -28.26 -24.52 -10.27
CA SER A 976 -28.68 -24.95 -8.92
C SER A 976 -29.20 -26.39 -8.83
N LEU A 977 -29.38 -27.06 -9.98
CA LEU A 977 -29.81 -28.46 -10.06
C LEU A 977 -28.63 -29.46 -10.04
N LYS A 978 -27.40 -28.96 -10.16
CA LYS A 978 -26.16 -29.73 -10.04
C LYS A 978 -25.58 -29.51 -8.66
#